data_AF-A0A815JSF4-F1
#
_entry.id   AF-A0A815JSF4-F1
#
_cell.length_a   1.000
_cell.length_b   1.000
_cell.length_c   1.000
_cell.angle_alpha   90.00
_cell.angle_beta   90.00
_cell.angle_gamma   90.00
#
_symmetry.space_group_name_H-M   'P 1'
#
loop_
_entity.id
_entity.type
_entity.pdbx_description
1 polymer ?
#
loop_
_entity_poly.entity_id
_entity_poly.type
_entity_poly.pdbx_seq_one_letter_code
_entity_poly.pdbx_strand_id
1 'polypeptide(L)'
;MALRFNDDTNRSSFPMYFGRQTKFGDAASTPLQLIKLHIEQQVNATFPLIHQVATTMTFKNNYNRILEGALEFTLPDKGIICGFGLDVDGVIVDGVVVEKEKARITFEKEVRKGVDPGLVENVQGNIFRTRVYPIQPGGKRIVRVIYQDLAQIENDYFLFHILIYFTNILENLDISLICAHTSNHRQPEFLPNIKFNQPFINSNGKYCSELHLVNVEPSQDEQSITYMSRTLVEEEVMYDVEIDPDDHNQAYFALCYMPPFLQNNKITTANQQTMSICILWDASLSRANIENRNYEINILKNILDIWQSNNINVNITVIIFRNIIEEPNIFQTHDKNYWSKLNQLLTNLSYDGATNLFQLSTISTSIPNITHYFLFSDCLSTIGNDDPTLLNQLTTKPIWIFNANSVHEPTNFSLINYLTNTSGGNYISRDKIIAQNSAKIIIELIDKPQSRYINTDIINDTNIHDIYPSHSIILTSNSERFILVGKMSSAISAKISINFSISNQIHRKELIIDKTNLTFENYGLLRRLYAKQMLSELIAFPEKNKQHILEIGMKYSIVNDFTSILVLGTLQQHIQYNICPHPSRKTLYSDYIKYQQNKTQQESIKSQTKLTAILNLWQARCTWYDKKIIDEDRTNAFKRKTSNPHDMNIHSISIFHDRLNFSTSSWHFKTTGRLMENAMGANKLATKSLRRSFEPEILSRLESRYSALSNNAELTFYDEEQEACLDDDRSTIVHHRNTATHAHSITLQNWDPQTPYIDKIKSTTNLQKAYQIYLDERQSYLKSPSFYFDIASYLFSKARSSISKSSSSSIDIFNKHHSISIFGFKTFSHDTHHNNDNDNYELLGLRILTNVLELELESSQLLRTVAYKLVELGLLNLAENIFRHIITLRSDEPQSFRDLALVLQESNIQNKNITEISDQFKKVIFSEWDNRFTEIELTTLHEFNWFIFEYHQQNQISNLIDHRLIRHLPVDLRIVIVWDTNDTDVDLHVIEPTGEECYYSHRNTAIGSMISHDFTTGYGPEEYLIRKAVKGTYTVRAKYFANHQQSLTGATTIMVHIYKYYGQSNQQKEIVTLRLSSNQEMIDVCKVEFDDDIKQKSKNKTTYDQDSNMTIHSNVICNGCNMSSIKGDRYRCLFCPDIDFCQSCKSTSRINYDSNHQYNHPLLCIKDSNEYPKSIYLSNRSKINHKNKQCNLCFMKPIIGIRYKCACGINLCEKCEFMGLHDTDHRRTKIVKSK
;
A
#
# COMPACT_ATOMS: atom_id res chain seq x y z
N MET A 1 -18.67 43.56 19.11
CA MET A 1 -18.18 42.45 19.95
C MET A 1 -19.26 41.38 20.19
N ALA A 2 -20.48 41.72 20.63
CA ALA A 2 -21.56 40.73 20.85
C ALA A 2 -22.33 40.24 19.59
N LEU A 3 -22.04 40.77 18.40
CA LEU A 3 -22.81 40.48 17.16
C LEU A 3 -22.11 39.49 16.18
N ARG A 4 -20.97 38.90 16.56
CA ARG A 4 -20.24 37.92 15.72
C ARG A 4 -20.20 36.50 16.29
N PHE A 5 -20.85 36.25 17.42
CA PHE A 5 -20.92 34.93 18.05
C PHE A 5 -22.28 34.24 17.87
N ASN A 6 -23.15 34.77 16.99
CA ASN A 6 -24.41 34.12 16.59
C ASN A 6 -24.20 33.04 15.50
N ASP A 7 -23.00 32.45 15.40
CA ASP A 7 -22.77 31.33 14.48
C ASP A 7 -23.35 30.05 15.08
N ASP A 8 -24.65 29.88 14.81
CA ASP A 8 -25.47 28.68 14.97
C ASP A 8 -24.98 27.47 14.14
N THR A 9 -23.86 27.59 13.42
CA THR A 9 -23.34 26.58 12.47
C THR A 9 -22.30 25.63 13.07
N ASN A 10 -21.70 25.95 14.22
CA ASN A 10 -20.84 25.03 14.96
C ASN A 10 -21.63 24.20 15.99
N ARG A 11 -22.74 23.60 15.55
CA ARG A 11 -23.43 22.56 16.33
C ARG A 11 -22.60 21.28 16.28
N SER A 12 -21.48 21.28 17.00
CA SER A 12 -20.73 20.08 17.34
C SER A 12 -21.56 19.27 18.31
N SER A 13 -22.47 18.47 17.77
CA SER A 13 -23.04 17.41 18.57
C SER A 13 -21.89 16.49 19.02
N PHE A 14 -21.88 16.10 20.29
CA PHE A 14 -21.22 14.86 20.76
C PHE A 14 -22.26 13.72 20.78
N PRO A 15 -22.82 13.29 19.64
CA PRO A 15 -23.71 12.15 19.67
C PRO A 15 -22.81 10.93 19.89
N MET A 16 -22.91 10.33 21.08
CA MET A 16 -22.43 8.97 21.22
C MET A 16 -23.48 8.07 20.54
N TYR A 17 -23.13 7.51 19.38
CA TYR A 17 -24.00 6.60 18.62
C TYR A 17 -23.70 5.14 19.03
N PHE A 18 -24.75 4.31 19.10
CA PHE A 18 -24.66 2.91 19.53
C PHE A 18 -25.33 1.99 18.53
N GLY A 19 -24.61 1.01 18.00
CA GLY A 19 -25.14 0.05 17.03
C GLY A 19 -24.56 -1.34 17.21
N ARG A 20 -25.22 -2.35 16.64
CA ARG A 20 -24.59 -3.66 16.39
C ARG A 20 -23.96 -3.59 15.00
N GLN A 21 -22.63 -3.69 14.93
CA GLN A 21 -21.82 -3.86 13.72
C GLN A 21 -21.99 -2.78 12.63
N THR A 22 -20.88 -2.08 12.34
CA THR A 22 -20.51 -1.34 11.12
C THR A 22 -21.47 -0.28 10.52
N LYS A 23 -22.70 -0.11 11.00
CA LYS A 23 -23.63 0.95 10.56
C LYS A 23 -23.87 1.96 11.68
N PHE A 24 -22.93 2.89 11.83
CA PHE A 24 -23.12 4.08 12.64
C PHE A 24 -23.76 5.17 11.74
N GLY A 25 -24.97 5.62 12.09
CA GLY A 25 -25.73 6.60 11.29
C GLY A 25 -27.19 6.21 11.00
N ASP A 26 -27.59 4.97 11.24
CA ASP A 26 -29.01 4.60 11.15
C ASP A 26 -29.79 5.13 12.37
N ALA A 27 -31.04 5.53 12.14
CA ALA A 27 -32.03 5.94 13.15
C ALA A 27 -32.30 4.89 14.26
N ALA A 28 -31.62 3.74 14.22
CA ALA A 28 -31.67 2.64 15.18
C ALA A 28 -30.64 2.75 16.32
N SER A 29 -29.80 3.80 16.34
CA SER A 29 -28.77 3.99 17.37
C SER A 29 -29.28 4.74 18.60
N THR A 30 -29.16 4.13 19.78
CA THR A 30 -29.70 4.68 21.04
C THR A 30 -28.61 5.34 21.90
N PRO A 31 -28.65 6.67 22.16
CA PRO A 31 -27.61 7.34 22.94
C PRO A 31 -27.58 6.87 24.42
N LEU A 32 -26.38 6.74 25.00
CA LEU A 32 -26.20 6.56 26.44
C LEU A 32 -26.26 7.90 27.16
N GLN A 33 -26.64 7.83 28.42
CA GLN A 33 -26.70 9.00 29.29
C GLN A 33 -25.29 9.37 29.78
N LEU A 34 -24.81 10.56 29.40
CA LEU A 34 -23.71 11.23 30.08
C LEU A 34 -24.22 11.73 31.44
N ILE A 35 -23.57 11.32 32.52
CA ILE A 35 -23.98 11.67 33.89
C ILE A 35 -23.01 12.60 34.61
N LYS A 36 -21.72 12.59 34.26
CA LYS A 36 -20.72 13.50 34.85
C LYS A 36 -19.77 14.03 33.80
N LEU A 37 -19.44 15.31 33.90
CA LEU A 37 -18.47 15.99 33.05
C LEU A 37 -17.48 16.74 33.94
N HIS A 38 -16.19 16.45 33.79
CA HIS A 38 -15.10 17.14 34.47
C HIS A 38 -14.10 17.69 33.46
N ILE A 39 -13.86 19.00 33.48
CA ILE A 39 -12.97 19.70 32.55
C ILE A 39 -11.88 20.41 33.33
N GLU A 40 -10.63 20.15 32.95
CA GLU A 40 -9.45 20.81 33.48
C GLU A 40 -8.71 21.51 32.33
N GLN A 41 -8.47 22.80 32.44
CA GLN A 41 -7.65 23.56 31.49
C GLN A 41 -6.38 24.07 32.17
N GLN A 42 -5.26 23.96 31.47
CA GLN A 42 -3.99 24.57 31.84
C GLN A 42 -3.44 25.41 30.69
N VAL A 43 -3.26 26.72 30.92
CA VAL A 43 -2.58 27.65 30.00
C VAL A 43 -1.09 27.70 30.34
N ASN A 44 -0.23 27.71 29.32
CA ASN A 44 1.21 27.87 29.50
C ASN A 44 1.53 29.23 30.14
N ALA A 45 2.44 29.24 31.13
CA ALA A 45 2.71 30.40 31.98
C ALA A 45 3.50 31.51 31.26
N THR A 46 4.38 31.15 30.35
CA THR A 46 5.33 32.05 29.66
C THR A 46 4.96 32.27 28.21
N PHE A 47 4.24 31.33 27.61
CA PHE A 47 3.73 31.40 26.25
C PHE A 47 2.21 31.20 26.23
N PRO A 48 1.42 32.20 26.67
CA PRO A 48 -0.04 32.10 26.95
C PRO A 48 -0.91 31.87 25.72
N LEU A 49 -0.31 31.62 24.57
CA LEU A 49 -1.00 31.21 23.37
C LEU A 49 -1.37 29.72 23.41
N ILE A 50 -0.64 28.89 24.17
CA ILE A 50 -0.86 27.44 24.21
C ILE A 50 -1.63 27.07 25.47
N HIS A 51 -2.64 26.22 25.32
CA HIS A 51 -3.30 25.57 26.46
C HIS A 51 -3.61 24.10 26.19
N GLN A 52 -3.72 23.33 27.26
CA GLN A 52 -4.18 21.95 27.25
C GLN A 52 -5.50 21.85 27.99
N VAL A 53 -6.41 21.02 27.48
CA VAL A 53 -7.71 20.74 28.08
C VAL A 53 -7.85 19.23 28.26
N ALA A 54 -8.15 18.79 29.48
CA ALA A 54 -8.51 17.43 29.79
C ALA A 54 -10.01 17.36 30.09
N THR A 55 -10.74 16.56 29.33
CA THR A 55 -12.18 16.34 29.49
C THR A 55 -12.44 14.91 29.91
N THR A 56 -12.99 14.71 31.11
CA THR A 56 -13.35 13.41 31.67
C THR A 56 -14.86 13.27 31.72
N MET A 57 -15.39 12.26 31.02
CA MET A 57 -16.80 12.01 30.81
C MET A 57 -17.19 10.67 31.43
N THR A 58 -18.26 10.64 32.24
CA THR A 58 -18.82 9.40 32.79
C THR A 58 -20.16 9.09 32.13
N PHE A 59 -20.23 7.95 31.44
CA PHE A 59 -21.43 7.44 30.78
C PHE A 59 -22.04 6.31 31.59
N LYS A 60 -23.38 6.20 31.56
CA LYS A 60 -24.12 5.14 32.25
C LYS A 60 -24.95 4.34 31.27
N ASN A 61 -24.81 3.01 31.31
CA ASN A 61 -25.66 2.10 30.56
C ASN A 61 -26.96 1.80 31.31
N ASN A 62 -28.04 2.45 30.88
CA ASN A 62 -29.37 2.24 31.47
C ASN A 62 -30.09 1.00 30.92
N TYR A 63 -29.49 0.26 29.98
CA TYR A 63 -30.08 -0.92 29.37
C TYR A 63 -29.63 -2.21 30.06
N ASN A 64 -30.43 -3.27 29.91
CA ASN A 64 -30.17 -4.61 30.46
C ASN A 64 -29.29 -5.48 29.55
N ARG A 65 -28.48 -4.88 28.67
CA ARG A 65 -27.62 -5.57 27.68
C ARG A 65 -26.26 -4.90 27.58
N ILE A 66 -25.25 -5.67 27.17
CA ILE A 66 -23.90 -5.15 26.85
C ILE A 66 -24.01 -4.27 25.59
N LEU A 67 -23.34 -3.12 25.61
CA LEU A 67 -23.30 -2.19 24.48
C LEU A 67 -21.85 -1.90 24.05
N GLU A 68 -21.69 -1.58 22.76
CA GLU A 68 -20.51 -0.89 22.21
C GLU A 68 -20.90 0.58 22.00
N GLY A 69 -20.08 1.51 22.51
CA GLY A 69 -20.28 2.94 22.30
C GLY A 69 -19.22 3.52 21.37
N ALA A 70 -19.64 4.37 20.43
CA ALA A 70 -18.76 5.22 19.65
C ALA A 70 -19.02 6.68 20.01
N LEU A 71 -18.02 7.39 20.52
CA LEU A 71 -18.07 8.81 20.81
C LEU A 71 -17.31 9.57 19.74
N GLU A 72 -18.03 10.40 19.00
CA GLU A 72 -17.48 11.32 18.03
C GLU A 72 -17.49 12.74 18.60
N PHE A 73 -16.40 13.46 18.39
CA PHE A 73 -16.27 14.83 18.84
C PHE A 73 -15.38 15.64 17.91
N THR A 74 -15.74 16.91 17.73
CA THR A 74 -15.00 17.86 16.91
C THR A 74 -14.13 18.72 17.82
N LEU A 75 -12.84 18.79 17.54
CA LEU A 75 -11.93 19.73 18.18
C LEU A 75 -11.98 21.10 17.47
N PRO A 76 -11.57 22.19 18.16
CA PRO A 76 -11.31 23.47 17.49
C PRO A 76 -10.33 23.31 16.33
N ASP A 77 -10.34 24.26 15.38
CA ASP A 77 -9.56 24.20 14.13
C ASP A 77 -8.06 23.94 14.29
N LYS A 78 -7.52 24.25 15.48
CA LYS A 78 -6.10 24.11 15.84
C LYS A 78 -5.88 23.08 16.96
N GLY A 79 -6.89 22.32 17.36
CA GLY A 79 -6.78 21.31 18.41
C GLY A 79 -6.03 20.05 17.93
N ILE A 80 -5.18 19.50 18.79
CA ILE A 80 -4.57 18.17 18.59
C ILE A 80 -4.87 17.29 19.79
N ILE A 81 -5.24 16.02 19.56
CA ILE A 81 -5.34 15.04 20.65
C ILE A 81 -3.94 14.61 21.05
N CYS A 82 -3.64 14.74 22.33
CA CYS A 82 -2.35 14.35 22.90
C CYS A 82 -2.43 13.36 24.06
N GLY A 83 -3.64 12.94 24.44
CA GLY A 83 -3.83 11.91 25.45
C GLY A 83 -5.25 11.36 25.47
N PHE A 84 -5.37 10.11 25.90
CA PHE A 84 -6.65 9.45 26.09
C PHE A 84 -6.53 8.44 27.23
N GLY A 85 -7.61 8.27 28.00
CA GLY A 85 -7.68 7.27 29.04
C GLY A 85 -9.07 6.65 29.16
N LEU A 86 -9.08 5.37 29.54
CA LEU A 86 -10.31 4.58 29.74
C LEU A 86 -10.27 3.92 31.11
N ASP A 87 -11.42 3.74 31.76
CA ASP A 87 -11.51 2.93 32.97
C ASP A 87 -11.30 1.43 32.69
N VAL A 88 -10.23 0.86 33.24
CA VAL A 88 -9.96 -0.58 33.24
C VAL A 88 -9.84 -1.02 34.70
N ASP A 89 -10.70 -1.95 35.12
CA ASP A 89 -10.78 -2.46 36.50
C ASP A 89 -10.93 -1.35 37.57
N GLY A 90 -11.67 -0.28 37.25
CA GLY A 90 -11.93 0.84 38.15
C GLY A 90 -10.81 1.89 38.25
N VAL A 91 -9.75 1.77 37.43
CA VAL A 91 -8.65 2.74 37.33
C VAL A 91 -8.59 3.31 35.92
N ILE A 92 -8.37 4.62 35.78
CA ILE A 92 -8.15 5.23 34.46
C ILE A 92 -6.76 4.81 33.95
N VAL A 93 -6.74 4.11 32.82
CA VAL A 93 -5.53 3.68 32.13
C VAL A 93 -5.28 4.59 30.94
N ASP A 94 -4.10 5.22 30.90
CA ASP A 94 -3.66 6.01 29.75
C ASP A 94 -3.35 5.11 28.55
N GLY A 95 -3.84 5.52 27.39
CA GLY A 95 -3.49 4.89 26.13
C GLY A 95 -2.13 5.34 25.62
N VAL A 96 -1.63 4.60 24.63
CA VAL A 96 -0.35 4.84 23.97
C VAL A 96 -0.59 5.16 22.51
N VAL A 97 0.10 6.19 22.01
CA VAL A 97 0.09 6.49 20.57
C VAL A 97 0.86 5.40 19.83
N VAL A 98 0.19 4.78 18.87
CA VAL A 98 0.72 3.76 17.97
C VAL A 98 0.28 4.06 16.54
N GLU A 99 0.83 3.35 15.56
CA GLU A 99 0.36 3.39 14.18
C GLU A 99 -1.16 3.10 14.09
N LYS A 100 -1.92 3.94 13.37
CA LYS A 100 -3.40 3.88 13.28
C LYS A 100 -3.88 2.50 12.88
N GLU A 101 -3.27 1.93 11.85
CA GLU A 101 -3.58 0.59 11.33
C GLU A 101 -3.36 -0.47 12.41
N LYS A 102 -2.18 -0.47 13.04
CA LYS A 102 -1.83 -1.38 14.13
C LYS A 102 -2.79 -1.25 15.31
N ALA A 103 -3.23 -0.04 15.63
CA ALA A 103 -4.23 0.23 16.66
C ALA A 103 -5.57 -0.44 16.31
N ARG A 104 -6.05 -0.24 15.09
CA ARG A 104 -7.32 -0.78 14.58
C ARG A 104 -7.32 -2.30 14.59
N ILE A 105 -6.26 -2.93 14.06
CA ILE A 105 -6.10 -4.39 14.03
C ILE A 105 -6.05 -4.96 15.45
N THR A 106 -5.28 -4.32 16.34
CA THR A 106 -5.16 -4.75 17.74
C THR A 106 -6.49 -4.64 18.46
N PHE A 107 -7.20 -3.52 18.28
CA PHE A 107 -8.53 -3.29 18.83
C PHE A 107 -9.51 -4.38 18.36
N GLU A 108 -9.60 -4.63 17.05
CA GLU A 108 -10.49 -5.66 16.49
C GLU A 108 -10.19 -7.07 17.00
N LYS A 109 -8.90 -7.44 17.10
CA LYS A 109 -8.47 -8.74 17.63
C LYS A 109 -8.83 -8.90 19.11
N GLU A 110 -8.69 -7.85 19.93
CA GLU A 110 -9.03 -7.91 21.35
C GLU A 110 -10.54 -7.89 21.61
N VAL A 111 -11.31 -7.13 20.82
CA VAL A 111 -12.78 -7.15 20.86
C VAL A 111 -13.32 -8.55 20.54
N ARG A 112 -12.74 -9.25 19.56
CA ARG A 112 -13.09 -10.65 19.22
C ARG A 112 -12.87 -11.63 20.38
N LYS A 113 -11.91 -11.35 21.26
CA LYS A 113 -11.63 -12.15 22.47
C LYS A 113 -12.56 -11.79 23.65
N GLY A 114 -13.44 -10.80 23.49
CA GLY A 114 -14.29 -10.29 24.56
C GLY A 114 -13.54 -9.45 25.61
N VAL A 115 -12.36 -8.92 25.27
CA VAL A 115 -11.56 -8.04 26.13
C VAL A 115 -11.90 -6.57 25.84
N ASP A 116 -11.57 -5.68 26.77
CA ASP A 116 -11.91 -4.24 26.77
C ASP A 116 -10.75 -3.34 26.30
N PRO A 117 -10.56 -3.12 24.98
CA PRO A 117 -9.64 -2.11 24.48
C PRO A 117 -10.32 -0.75 24.30
N GLY A 118 -9.57 0.33 24.48
CA GLY A 118 -9.96 1.68 24.07
C GLY A 118 -9.19 2.11 22.83
N LEU A 119 -9.86 2.74 21.86
CA LEU A 119 -9.23 3.28 20.64
C LEU A 119 -9.67 4.72 20.42
N VAL A 120 -8.75 5.60 20.05
CA VAL A 120 -9.01 6.95 19.52
C VAL A 120 -8.32 7.12 18.19
N GLU A 121 -9.07 7.54 17.18
CA GLU A 121 -8.58 7.78 15.82
C GLU A 121 -9.09 9.11 15.26
N ASN A 122 -8.29 9.73 14.38
CA ASN A 122 -8.78 10.79 13.51
C ASN A 122 -9.64 10.15 12.40
N VAL A 123 -10.89 10.58 12.28
CA VAL A 123 -11.79 10.11 11.21
C VAL A 123 -11.63 11.03 10.00
N GLN A 124 -11.80 12.34 10.20
CA GLN A 124 -11.75 13.33 9.12
C GLN A 124 -11.60 14.74 9.68
N GLY A 125 -10.62 15.51 9.19
CA GLY A 125 -10.39 16.88 9.64
C GLY A 125 -10.13 16.94 11.15
N ASN A 126 -10.96 17.67 11.88
CA ASN A 126 -10.89 17.81 13.34
C ASN A 126 -11.88 16.90 14.08
N ILE A 127 -12.46 15.91 13.40
CA ILE A 127 -13.41 14.96 13.97
C ILE A 127 -12.66 13.71 14.43
N PHE A 128 -12.73 13.46 15.73
CA PHE A 128 -12.12 12.31 16.36
C PHE A 128 -13.20 11.35 16.85
N ARG A 129 -12.91 10.06 16.72
CA ARG A 129 -13.80 9.00 17.17
C ARG A 129 -13.07 8.17 18.21
N THR A 130 -13.78 7.84 19.28
CA THR A 130 -13.37 6.81 20.21
C THR A 130 -14.40 5.69 20.30
N ARG A 131 -13.92 4.44 20.30
CA ARG A 131 -14.74 3.25 20.45
C ARG A 131 -14.45 2.61 21.80
N VAL A 132 -15.53 2.28 22.52
CA VAL A 132 -15.47 1.68 23.86
C VAL A 132 -16.36 0.44 23.88
N TYR A 133 -15.77 -0.70 24.22
CA TYR A 133 -16.46 -1.98 24.36
C TYR A 133 -15.71 -2.87 25.35
N PRO A 134 -16.38 -3.56 26.29
CA PRO A 134 -17.83 -3.65 26.49
C PRO A 134 -18.35 -2.67 27.56
N ILE A 135 -19.54 -2.10 27.36
CA ILE A 135 -20.26 -1.33 28.40
C ILE A 135 -21.30 -2.26 29.06
N GLN A 136 -21.03 -2.69 30.29
CA GLN A 136 -21.86 -3.68 31.00
C GLN A 136 -23.29 -3.16 31.28
N PRO A 137 -24.32 -4.04 31.34
CA PRO A 137 -25.68 -3.65 31.74
C PRO A 137 -25.72 -2.96 33.09
N GLY A 138 -26.36 -1.78 33.20
CA GLY A 138 -26.37 -1.00 34.45
C GLY A 138 -25.01 -0.38 34.84
N GLY A 139 -23.94 -0.67 34.09
CA GLY A 139 -22.58 -0.25 34.36
C GLY A 139 -22.31 1.20 34.00
N LYS A 140 -21.15 1.70 34.46
CA LYS A 140 -20.61 3.01 34.10
C LYS A 140 -19.33 2.84 33.30
N ARG A 141 -19.02 3.80 32.44
CA ARG A 141 -17.74 3.92 31.73
C ARG A 141 -17.22 5.33 31.80
N ILE A 142 -15.91 5.48 32.03
CA ILE A 142 -15.23 6.76 32.20
C ILE A 142 -14.23 6.89 31.05
N VAL A 143 -14.39 7.96 30.29
CA VAL A 143 -13.55 8.29 29.14
C VAL A 143 -12.88 9.63 29.42
N ARG A 144 -11.55 9.69 29.31
CA ARG A 144 -10.77 10.93 29.40
C ARG A 144 -10.13 11.24 28.06
N VAL A 145 -10.34 12.45 27.55
CA VAL A 145 -9.70 12.98 26.34
C VAL A 145 -8.85 14.18 26.74
N ILE A 146 -7.60 14.23 26.27
CA ILE A 146 -6.69 15.35 26.48
C ILE A 146 -6.30 15.91 25.12
N TYR A 147 -6.55 17.20 24.91
CA TYR A 147 -6.18 17.91 23.70
C TYR A 147 -5.41 19.19 24.01
N GLN A 148 -4.58 19.63 23.07
CA GLN A 148 -3.85 20.89 23.12
C GLN A 148 -4.33 21.80 21.99
N ASP A 149 -4.54 23.07 22.28
CA ASP A 149 -5.03 24.07 21.32
C ASP A 149 -4.29 25.41 21.47
N LEU A 150 -4.44 26.28 20.47
CA LEU A 150 -3.92 27.63 20.44
C LEU A 150 -5.04 28.65 20.62
N ALA A 151 -4.87 29.57 21.57
CA ALA A 151 -5.81 30.66 21.78
C ALA A 151 -5.96 31.53 20.51
N GLN A 152 -7.19 31.98 20.23
CA GLN A 152 -7.44 32.90 19.13
C GLN A 152 -6.98 34.31 19.53
N ILE A 153 -6.32 35.01 18.60
CA ILE A 153 -5.83 36.37 18.84
C ILE A 153 -6.81 37.34 18.18
N GLU A 154 -7.46 38.19 18.99
CA GLU A 154 -8.29 39.29 18.49
C GLU A 154 -8.05 40.58 19.25
N ASN A 155 -7.78 41.69 18.54
CA ASN A 155 -7.73 43.06 19.11
C ASN A 155 -6.94 43.14 20.45
N ASP A 156 -5.77 42.51 20.49
CA ASP A 156 -4.90 42.41 21.67
C ASP A 156 -5.39 41.51 22.83
N TYR A 157 -6.28 40.55 22.56
CA TYR A 157 -6.71 39.53 23.51
C TYR A 157 -6.39 38.12 23.00
N PHE A 158 -6.01 37.24 23.93
CA PHE A 158 -6.08 35.80 23.76
C PHE A 158 -7.47 35.33 24.18
N LEU A 159 -8.22 34.76 23.25
CA LEU A 159 -9.52 34.16 23.50
C LEU A 159 -9.35 32.64 23.59
N PHE A 160 -9.77 32.09 24.73
CA PHE A 160 -9.80 30.65 24.97
C PHE A 160 -11.22 30.16 24.83
N HIS A 161 -11.43 29.16 23.98
CA HIS A 161 -12.74 28.56 23.73
C HIS A 161 -12.73 27.10 24.17
N ILE A 162 -13.55 26.75 25.16
CA ILE A 162 -13.60 25.43 25.78
C ILE A 162 -14.99 24.85 25.58
N LEU A 163 -15.08 23.64 25.01
CA LEU A 163 -16.36 23.00 24.71
C LEU A 163 -16.95 22.36 25.99
N ILE A 164 -18.24 22.61 26.26
CA ILE A 164 -18.99 22.06 27.41
C ILE A 164 -20.32 21.41 26.96
N TYR A 165 -20.31 20.74 25.82
CA TYR A 165 -21.52 20.21 25.20
C TYR A 165 -22.08 18.98 25.94
N PHE A 166 -23.38 18.98 26.25
CA PHE A 166 -24.14 17.81 26.73
C PHE A 166 -25.63 17.95 26.40
N THR A 167 -26.33 16.82 26.25
CA THR A 167 -27.75 16.78 25.80
C THR A 167 -28.73 16.29 26.85
N ASN A 168 -28.24 15.70 27.95
CA ASN A 168 -29.04 15.15 29.04
C ASN A 168 -28.66 15.83 30.36
N ILE A 169 -29.54 15.79 31.36
CA ILE A 169 -29.23 16.32 32.70
C ILE A 169 -27.97 15.65 33.27
N LEU A 170 -26.99 16.45 33.68
CA LEU A 170 -25.76 15.99 34.33
C LEU A 170 -25.95 15.92 35.84
N GLU A 171 -25.54 14.81 36.46
CA GLU A 171 -25.44 14.70 37.93
C GLU A 171 -24.43 15.72 38.46
N ASN A 172 -23.23 15.79 37.85
CA ASN A 172 -22.16 16.72 38.23
C ASN A 172 -21.52 17.38 36.98
N LEU A 173 -21.23 18.67 37.09
CA LEU A 173 -20.38 19.42 36.17
C LEU A 173 -19.26 20.11 36.96
N ASP A 174 -18.03 19.66 36.74
CA ASP A 174 -16.81 20.15 37.38
C ASP A 174 -15.93 20.84 36.35
N ILE A 175 -15.55 22.10 36.58
CA ILE A 175 -14.69 22.87 35.69
C ILE A 175 -13.58 23.53 36.50
N SER A 176 -12.32 23.31 36.10
CA SER A 176 -11.13 23.96 36.66
C SER A 176 -10.33 24.62 35.55
N LEU A 177 -10.22 25.95 35.59
CA LEU A 177 -9.49 26.74 34.61
C LEU A 177 -8.26 27.37 35.27
N ILE A 178 -7.07 26.97 34.83
CA ILE A 178 -5.79 27.45 35.37
C ILE A 178 -5.08 28.28 34.31
N CYS A 179 -5.01 29.59 34.55
CA CYS A 179 -4.24 30.54 33.75
C CYS A 179 -2.97 30.94 34.51
N ALA A 180 -1.84 30.33 34.17
CA ALA A 180 -0.56 30.58 34.85
C ALA A 180 0.17 31.83 34.36
N HIS A 181 -0.26 32.42 33.23
CA HIS A 181 0.37 33.62 32.67
C HIS A 181 -0.24 34.89 33.24
N THR A 182 0.53 35.62 34.06
CA THR A 182 0.29 37.05 34.30
C THR A 182 1.56 37.85 34.54
N SER A 183 2.26 38.18 33.45
CA SER A 183 3.29 39.23 33.44
C SER A 183 2.77 40.60 33.88
N ASN A 184 1.46 40.86 33.77
CA ASN A 184 0.83 42.16 34.06
C ASN A 184 -0.17 42.17 35.23
N HIS A 185 -0.27 41.10 36.03
CA HIS A 185 -1.29 40.95 37.08
C HIS A 185 -2.76 41.23 36.67
N ARG A 186 -3.08 41.28 35.36
CA ARG A 186 -4.46 41.47 34.89
C ARG A 186 -5.21 40.15 34.94
N GLN A 187 -6.32 40.17 35.66
CA GLN A 187 -7.21 39.02 35.82
C GLN A 187 -7.86 38.65 34.48
N PRO A 188 -7.93 37.37 34.11
CA PRO A 188 -8.74 36.93 32.96
C PRO A 188 -10.23 37.19 33.21
N GLU A 189 -10.97 37.51 32.15
CA GLU A 189 -12.39 37.88 32.23
C GLU A 189 -13.24 37.00 31.31
N PHE A 190 -14.37 36.49 31.83
CA PHE A 190 -15.34 35.77 31.01
C PHE A 190 -16.10 36.73 30.09
N LEU A 191 -16.51 36.25 28.91
CA LEU A 191 -17.43 37.00 28.07
C LEU A 191 -18.81 37.16 28.75
N PRO A 192 -19.49 38.31 28.57
CA PRO A 192 -20.70 38.67 29.33
C PRO A 192 -21.91 37.75 29.12
N ASN A 193 -21.87 36.85 28.14
CA ASN A 193 -22.99 35.98 27.77
C ASN A 193 -22.96 34.60 28.47
N ILE A 194 -22.07 34.39 29.44
CA ILE A 194 -21.87 33.07 30.09
C ILE A 194 -22.46 33.10 31.50
N LYS A 195 -23.46 32.25 31.81
CA LYS A 195 -23.99 32.13 33.20
C LYS A 195 -22.96 31.54 34.17
N PHE A 196 -22.02 30.75 33.67
CA PHE A 196 -20.90 30.15 34.40
C PHE A 196 -19.76 31.16 34.63
N ASN A 197 -20.01 32.26 35.34
CA ASN A 197 -19.03 33.34 35.52
C ASN A 197 -18.47 33.40 36.96
N GLN A 198 -17.82 32.32 37.39
CA GLN A 198 -17.04 32.34 38.63
C GLN A 198 -15.74 33.11 38.39
N PRO A 199 -15.44 34.17 39.16
CA PRO A 199 -14.27 35.00 38.90
C PRO A 199 -12.96 34.22 39.06
N PHE A 200 -11.95 34.56 38.27
CA PHE A 200 -10.61 33.99 38.43
C PHE A 200 -9.94 34.52 39.71
N ILE A 201 -9.56 33.63 40.62
CA ILE A 201 -8.89 33.96 41.88
C ILE A 201 -7.38 33.75 41.71
N ASN A 202 -6.57 34.73 42.15
CA ASN A 202 -5.12 34.58 42.15
C ASN A 202 -4.67 33.69 43.33
N SER A 203 -4.02 32.57 43.02
CA SER A 203 -3.41 31.64 43.97
C SER A 203 -1.96 31.39 43.56
N ASN A 204 -1.00 31.85 44.38
CA ASN A 204 0.44 31.68 44.15
C ASN A 204 0.93 32.15 42.75
N GLY A 205 0.38 33.24 42.23
CA GLY A 205 0.78 33.79 40.92
C GLY A 205 0.09 33.14 39.72
N LYS A 206 -0.86 32.22 39.95
CA LYS A 206 -1.72 31.62 38.92
C LYS A 206 -3.16 32.07 39.15
N TYR A 207 -3.89 32.35 38.08
CA TYR A 207 -5.31 32.66 38.15
C TYR A 207 -6.11 31.37 37.94
N CYS A 208 -6.89 31.00 38.95
CA CYS A 208 -7.71 29.79 38.92
C CYS A 208 -9.19 30.15 39.01
N SER A 209 -10.03 29.54 38.18
CA SER A 209 -11.49 29.56 38.34
C SER A 209 -11.98 28.13 38.47
N GLU A 210 -12.71 27.84 39.55
CA GLU A 210 -13.28 26.52 39.82
C GLU A 210 -14.80 26.63 39.94
N LEU A 211 -15.50 25.71 39.30
CA LEU A 211 -16.95 25.62 39.30
C LEU A 211 -17.37 24.18 39.50
N HIS A 212 -18.21 23.95 40.51
CA HIS A 212 -18.83 22.65 40.78
C HIS A 212 -20.35 22.82 40.83
N LEU A 213 -21.04 22.23 39.87
CA LEU A 213 -22.50 22.25 39.75
C LEU A 213 -23.08 20.84 39.82
N VAL A 214 -24.31 20.74 40.33
CA VAL A 214 -25.03 19.47 40.50
C VAL A 214 -26.39 19.60 39.81
N ASN A 215 -26.86 18.52 39.17
CA ASN A 215 -28.13 18.47 38.44
C ASN A 215 -28.27 19.58 37.37
N VAL A 216 -27.29 19.66 36.46
CA VAL A 216 -27.22 20.71 35.43
C VAL A 216 -28.08 20.34 34.23
N GLU A 217 -29.01 21.22 33.84
CA GLU A 217 -29.84 21.05 32.65
C GLU A 217 -29.10 21.52 31.38
N PRO A 218 -29.31 20.86 30.22
CA PRO A 218 -28.68 21.24 28.97
C PRO A 218 -29.22 22.59 28.49
N SER A 219 -28.32 23.50 28.14
CA SER A 219 -28.63 24.82 27.59
C SER A 219 -28.26 24.84 26.10
N GLN A 220 -29.18 25.25 25.23
CA GLN A 220 -28.88 25.38 23.79
C GLN A 220 -27.92 26.54 23.51
N ASP A 221 -27.94 27.57 24.34
CA ASP A 221 -27.12 28.78 24.16
C ASP A 221 -25.72 28.68 24.80
N GLU A 222 -25.46 27.66 25.62
CA GLU A 222 -24.26 27.58 26.48
C GLU A 222 -23.52 26.25 26.29
N GLN A 223 -23.04 26.00 25.07
CA GLN A 223 -22.28 24.80 24.72
C GLN A 223 -20.76 25.01 24.74
N SER A 224 -20.31 26.21 25.08
CA SER A 224 -18.89 26.53 25.28
C SER A 224 -18.69 27.58 26.38
N ILE A 225 -17.47 27.57 26.94
CA ILE A 225 -16.97 28.58 27.86
C ILE A 225 -15.90 29.38 27.12
N THR A 226 -16.07 30.69 27.09
CA THR A 226 -15.13 31.61 26.47
C THR A 226 -14.70 32.69 27.45
N TYR A 227 -13.40 32.78 27.71
CA TYR A 227 -12.81 33.86 28.49
C TYR A 227 -11.64 34.47 27.73
N MET A 228 -11.34 35.72 28.06
CA MET A 228 -10.26 36.47 27.45
C MET A 228 -9.16 36.77 28.46
N SER A 229 -7.93 36.74 27.98
CA SER A 229 -6.76 37.25 28.68
C SER A 229 -6.07 38.30 27.80
N ARG A 230 -5.75 39.46 28.37
CA ARG A 230 -5.20 40.58 27.59
C ARG A 230 -3.73 40.33 27.25
N THR A 231 -3.36 40.52 25.99
CA THR A 231 -1.98 40.41 25.50
C THR A 231 -1.12 41.60 25.92
N LEU A 232 0.19 41.40 25.97
CA LEU A 232 1.16 42.49 26.11
C LEU A 232 1.09 43.36 24.86
N VAL A 233 0.58 44.58 25.01
CA VAL A 233 0.55 45.61 23.95
C VAL A 233 1.96 46.19 23.71
N GLU A 234 2.88 46.00 24.66
CA GLU A 234 4.20 46.64 24.67
C GLU A 234 5.35 45.71 24.21
N GLU A 235 5.19 44.38 24.25
CA GLU A 235 6.22 43.45 23.78
C GLU A 235 5.98 43.06 22.32
N GLU A 236 6.83 43.58 21.43
CA GLU A 236 6.84 43.28 19.99
C GLU A 236 7.04 41.76 19.71
N VAL A 237 7.61 41.03 20.67
CA VAL A 237 8.04 39.63 20.58
C VAL A 237 7.78 38.93 21.92
N MET A 238 7.16 37.75 21.90
CA MET A 238 7.09 36.82 23.06
C MET A 238 7.83 35.54 22.70
N TYR A 239 8.60 34.95 23.62
CA TYR A 239 9.24 33.65 23.38
C TYR A 239 9.39 32.84 24.65
N ASP A 240 9.55 31.53 24.49
CA ASP A 240 9.73 30.58 25.59
C ASP A 240 10.60 29.39 25.16
N VAL A 241 11.20 28.70 26.13
CA VAL A 241 12.13 27.58 25.92
C VAL A 241 11.82 26.41 26.87
N GLU A 242 11.69 25.20 26.31
CA GLU A 242 11.45 23.94 27.04
C GLU A 242 12.62 22.97 26.80
N ILE A 243 13.22 22.41 27.86
CA ILE A 243 14.29 21.39 27.72
C ILE A 243 13.70 20.07 27.23
N ASP A 244 14.39 19.39 26.31
CA ASP A 244 14.01 18.04 25.89
C ASP A 244 14.17 17.05 27.08
N PRO A 245 13.10 16.34 27.48
CA PRO A 245 13.18 15.38 28.58
C PRO A 245 14.08 14.18 28.29
N ASP A 246 14.29 13.83 27.02
CA ASP A 246 15.10 12.68 26.60
C ASP A 246 16.58 13.06 26.38
N ASP A 247 16.86 14.32 26.05
CA ASP A 247 18.22 14.86 25.89
C ASP A 247 18.34 16.28 26.46
N HIS A 248 18.89 16.40 27.68
CA HIS A 248 19.04 17.69 28.37
C HIS A 248 19.97 18.70 27.65
N ASN A 249 20.73 18.26 26.66
CA ASN A 249 21.53 19.16 25.82
C ASN A 249 20.70 19.85 24.73
N GLN A 250 19.50 19.35 24.46
CA GLN A 250 18.54 19.90 23.51
C GLN A 250 17.45 20.70 24.24
N ALA A 251 16.95 21.71 23.56
CA ALA A 251 15.76 22.45 23.98
C ALA A 251 14.92 22.86 22.78
N TYR A 252 13.62 22.94 22.99
CA TYR A 252 12.64 23.48 22.06
C TYR A 252 12.42 24.95 22.37
N PHE A 253 12.22 25.79 21.35
CA PHE A 253 11.78 27.17 21.54
C PHE A 253 10.55 27.48 20.69
N ALA A 254 9.75 28.42 21.18
CA ALA A 254 8.65 29.01 20.45
C ALA A 254 8.71 30.53 20.58
N LEU A 255 8.38 31.23 19.51
CA LEU A 255 8.42 32.67 19.40
C LEU A 255 7.17 33.16 18.67
N CYS A 256 6.59 34.25 19.17
CA CYS A 256 5.42 34.91 18.62
C CYS A 256 5.79 36.37 18.37
N TYR A 257 5.81 36.76 17.10
CA TYR A 257 6.21 38.08 16.63
C TYR A 257 5.03 38.79 15.96
N MET A 258 4.87 40.09 16.21
CA MET A 258 3.95 40.92 15.44
C MET A 258 4.74 41.66 14.36
N PRO A 259 4.65 41.24 13.08
CA PRO A 259 5.41 41.88 12.03
C PRO A 259 4.88 43.29 11.73
N PRO A 260 5.74 44.20 11.25
CA PRO A 260 5.30 45.50 10.80
C PRO A 260 4.28 45.34 9.65
N PHE A 261 3.29 46.22 9.60
CA PHE A 261 2.28 46.26 8.53
C PHE A 261 2.19 47.66 7.93
N LEU A 262 2.00 47.76 6.61
CA LEU A 262 1.79 49.05 5.94
C LEU A 262 0.40 49.61 6.26
N GLN A 263 0.33 50.71 7.01
CA GLN A 263 -0.93 51.42 7.21
C GLN A 263 -1.42 51.99 5.88
N ASN A 264 -2.56 51.48 5.39
CA ASN A 264 -3.43 52.04 4.34
C ASN A 264 -2.76 52.99 3.33
N ASN A 265 -1.84 52.48 2.52
CA ASN A 265 -1.58 53.10 1.23
C ASN A 265 -2.44 52.38 0.20
N LYS A 266 -3.49 53.06 -0.29
CA LYS A 266 -4.17 52.65 -1.52
C LYS A 266 -3.08 52.52 -2.59
N ILE A 267 -2.76 51.30 -3.00
CA ILE A 267 -2.03 51.13 -4.25
C ILE A 267 -3.01 51.55 -5.33
N THR A 268 -2.80 52.73 -5.88
CA THR A 268 -3.39 53.13 -7.15
C THR A 268 -2.73 52.26 -8.22
N THR A 269 -3.27 51.06 -8.48
CA THR A 269 -3.03 50.35 -9.75
C THR A 269 -3.82 51.06 -10.85
N ALA A 270 -3.43 52.30 -11.13
CA ALA A 270 -3.67 52.91 -12.42
C ALA A 270 -2.59 52.37 -13.37
N ASN A 271 -2.86 51.19 -13.95
CA ASN A 271 -2.33 50.86 -15.26
C ASN A 271 -3.23 49.81 -15.91
N GLN A 272 -3.68 50.13 -17.11
CA GLN A 272 -4.46 49.25 -17.99
C GLN A 272 -3.61 48.02 -18.32
N GLN A 273 -3.69 46.99 -17.48
CA GLN A 273 -3.03 45.72 -17.74
C GLN A 273 -4.12 44.65 -17.86
N THR A 274 -4.16 44.00 -19.01
CA THR A 274 -5.00 42.82 -19.22
C THR A 274 -4.59 41.77 -18.19
N MET A 275 -5.50 41.38 -17.30
CA MET A 275 -5.27 40.26 -16.38
C MET A 275 -5.47 38.95 -17.13
N SER A 276 -4.72 37.91 -16.79
CA SER A 276 -4.88 36.58 -17.37
C SER A 276 -5.04 35.57 -16.24
N ILE A 277 -6.25 35.07 -16.02
CA ILE A 277 -6.54 34.11 -14.96
C ILE A 277 -6.70 32.71 -15.54
N CYS A 278 -6.20 31.70 -14.82
CA CYS A 278 -6.44 30.30 -15.12
C CYS A 278 -7.34 29.70 -14.04
N ILE A 279 -8.54 29.31 -14.42
CA ILE A 279 -9.52 28.64 -13.57
C ILE A 279 -9.29 27.14 -13.67
N LEU A 280 -8.90 26.53 -12.56
CA LEU A 280 -8.75 25.09 -12.40
C LEU A 280 -10.02 24.58 -11.72
N TRP A 281 -10.82 23.83 -12.46
CA TRP A 281 -12.15 23.41 -12.05
C TRP A 281 -12.22 21.90 -11.82
N ASP A 282 -12.43 21.51 -10.58
CA ASP A 282 -12.57 20.11 -10.17
C ASP A 282 -13.97 19.58 -10.50
N ALA A 283 -14.04 18.59 -11.39
CA ALA A 283 -15.28 17.95 -11.85
C ALA A 283 -15.42 16.49 -11.37
N SER A 284 -14.72 16.12 -10.30
CA SER A 284 -14.84 14.82 -9.64
C SER A 284 -16.19 14.61 -8.95
N LEU A 285 -16.44 13.39 -8.48
CA LEU A 285 -17.69 13.05 -7.79
C LEU A 285 -17.84 13.78 -6.43
N SER A 286 -16.76 14.04 -5.71
CA SER A 286 -16.82 14.76 -4.42
C SER A 286 -17.42 16.16 -4.57
N ARG A 287 -17.30 16.74 -5.77
CA ARG A 287 -17.80 18.07 -6.15
C ARG A 287 -19.24 18.05 -6.69
N ALA A 288 -19.95 16.93 -6.55
CA ALA A 288 -21.32 16.75 -7.08
C ALA A 288 -22.42 17.53 -6.32
N ASN A 289 -22.15 18.14 -5.17
CA ASN A 289 -23.11 18.98 -4.45
C ASN A 289 -23.44 20.29 -5.21
N ILE A 290 -24.67 20.42 -5.69
CA ILE A 290 -25.09 21.57 -6.52
C ILE A 290 -25.12 22.90 -5.77
N GLU A 291 -25.41 22.88 -4.47
CA GLU A 291 -25.50 24.09 -3.65
C GLU A 291 -24.12 24.73 -3.50
N ASN A 292 -23.11 23.93 -3.13
CA ASN A 292 -21.72 24.35 -2.99
C ASN A 292 -21.20 24.98 -4.29
N ARG A 293 -21.45 24.33 -5.43
CA ARG A 293 -21.06 24.85 -6.74
C ARG A 293 -21.74 26.15 -7.10
N ASN A 294 -23.02 26.30 -6.76
CA ASN A 294 -23.73 27.55 -7.02
C ASN A 294 -23.11 28.71 -6.25
N TYR A 295 -22.68 28.51 -5.00
CA TYR A 295 -21.94 29.53 -4.26
C TYR A 295 -20.61 29.91 -4.95
N GLU A 296 -19.87 28.92 -5.44
CA GLU A 296 -18.59 29.11 -6.14
C GLU A 296 -18.73 29.83 -7.50
N ILE A 297 -19.71 29.43 -8.31
CA ILE A 297 -20.02 30.09 -9.58
C ILE A 297 -20.48 31.54 -9.32
N ASN A 298 -21.30 31.76 -8.29
CA ASN A 298 -21.78 33.10 -7.95
C ASN A 298 -20.65 34.02 -7.47
N ILE A 299 -19.72 33.54 -6.65
CA ILE A 299 -18.59 34.37 -6.21
C ILE A 299 -17.63 34.68 -7.36
N LEU A 300 -17.38 33.70 -8.24
CA LEU A 300 -16.61 33.91 -9.47
C LEU A 300 -17.27 34.99 -10.34
N LYS A 301 -18.58 34.90 -10.56
CA LYS A 301 -19.35 35.91 -11.29
C LYS A 301 -19.16 37.30 -10.70
N ASN A 302 -19.37 37.43 -9.40
CA ASN A 302 -19.32 38.71 -8.71
C ASN A 302 -17.91 39.33 -8.78
N ILE A 303 -16.85 38.53 -8.71
CA ILE A 303 -15.46 39.00 -8.89
C ILE A 303 -15.26 39.54 -10.30
N LEU A 304 -15.67 38.78 -11.32
CA LEU A 304 -15.54 39.17 -12.73
C LEU A 304 -16.37 40.42 -13.07
N ASP A 305 -17.60 40.53 -12.55
CA ASP A 305 -18.48 41.69 -12.72
C ASP A 305 -17.85 42.97 -12.13
N ILE A 306 -17.23 42.87 -10.94
CA ILE A 306 -16.54 44.01 -10.32
C ILE A 306 -15.32 44.42 -11.15
N TRP A 307 -14.48 43.48 -11.58
CA TRP A 307 -13.34 43.79 -12.44
C TRP A 307 -13.75 44.43 -13.77
N GLN A 308 -14.83 43.93 -14.38
CA GLN A 308 -15.39 44.53 -15.59
C GLN A 308 -15.90 45.96 -15.33
N SER A 309 -16.57 46.20 -14.20
CA SER A 309 -17.03 47.55 -13.81
C SER A 309 -15.88 48.52 -13.57
N ASN A 310 -14.70 48.01 -13.19
CA ASN A 310 -13.46 48.76 -13.01
C ASN A 310 -12.64 48.90 -14.31
N ASN A 311 -13.21 48.54 -15.48
CA ASN A 311 -12.55 48.56 -16.81
C ASN A 311 -11.30 47.68 -16.92
N ILE A 312 -11.26 46.56 -16.19
CA ILE A 312 -10.18 45.58 -16.26
C ILE A 312 -10.57 44.47 -17.25
N ASN A 313 -9.81 44.33 -18.33
CA ASN A 313 -9.97 43.23 -19.27
C ASN A 313 -9.29 41.97 -18.73
N VAL A 314 -10.01 40.84 -18.72
CA VAL A 314 -9.53 39.57 -18.18
C VAL A 314 -9.59 38.51 -19.28
N ASN A 315 -8.45 37.87 -19.57
CA ASN A 315 -8.37 36.63 -20.32
C ASN A 315 -8.56 35.47 -19.34
N ILE A 316 -9.52 34.60 -19.61
CA ILE A 316 -9.90 33.50 -18.73
C ILE A 316 -9.60 32.20 -19.45
N THR A 317 -8.75 31.36 -18.88
CA THR A 317 -8.58 29.98 -19.33
C THR A 317 -9.18 29.06 -18.30
N VAL A 318 -10.06 28.15 -18.70
CA VAL A 318 -10.72 27.17 -17.82
C VAL A 318 -10.20 25.79 -18.16
N ILE A 319 -9.68 25.10 -17.15
CA ILE A 319 -9.20 23.72 -17.25
C ILE A 319 -10.02 22.89 -16.30
N ILE A 320 -10.73 21.92 -16.86
CA ILE A 320 -11.49 20.96 -16.09
C ILE A 320 -10.58 19.78 -15.79
N PHE A 321 -10.54 19.33 -14.54
CA PHE A 321 -9.78 18.17 -14.15
C PHE A 321 -10.61 17.23 -13.27
N ARG A 322 -10.23 15.96 -13.32
CA ARG A 322 -10.80 14.83 -12.57
C ARG A 322 -9.69 13.77 -12.52
N ASN A 323 -9.95 12.52 -12.88
CA ASN A 323 -8.93 11.49 -13.11
C ASN A 323 -8.03 11.78 -14.33
N ILE A 324 -8.49 12.61 -15.28
CA ILE A 324 -7.72 13.10 -16.42
C ILE A 324 -8.05 14.60 -16.61
N ILE A 325 -7.07 15.42 -16.99
CA ILE A 325 -7.26 16.82 -17.39
C ILE A 325 -7.92 16.92 -18.77
N GLU A 326 -8.89 17.83 -18.91
CA GLU A 326 -9.55 18.15 -20.18
C GLU A 326 -8.87 19.34 -20.91
N GLU A 327 -9.22 19.54 -22.19
CA GLU A 327 -8.65 20.64 -22.99
C GLU A 327 -8.98 22.02 -22.41
N PRO A 328 -8.04 22.99 -22.48
CA PRO A 328 -8.29 24.35 -22.02
C PRO A 328 -9.41 25.04 -22.82
N ASN A 329 -10.38 25.62 -22.11
CA ASN A 329 -11.43 26.46 -22.69
C ASN A 329 -11.09 27.94 -22.47
N ILE A 330 -11.06 28.74 -23.53
CA ILE A 330 -10.60 30.13 -23.48
C ILE A 330 -11.78 31.10 -23.62
N PHE A 331 -11.87 32.07 -22.72
CA PHE A 331 -12.87 33.14 -22.71
C PHE A 331 -12.19 34.49 -22.51
N GLN A 332 -12.82 35.56 -22.99
CA GLN A 332 -12.31 36.92 -22.83
C GLN A 332 -13.45 37.85 -22.41
N THR A 333 -13.26 38.66 -21.38
CA THR A 333 -14.33 39.51 -20.82
C THR A 333 -14.80 40.63 -21.76
N HIS A 334 -14.09 40.88 -22.86
CA HIS A 334 -14.53 41.81 -23.92
C HIS A 334 -15.66 41.23 -24.78
N ASP A 335 -15.80 39.89 -24.88
CA ASP A 335 -16.91 39.25 -25.57
C ASP A 335 -18.17 39.39 -24.71
N LYS A 336 -19.19 40.12 -25.18
CA LYS A 336 -20.44 40.34 -24.42
C LYS A 336 -21.14 39.04 -23.98
N ASN A 337 -20.87 37.91 -24.63
CA ASN A 337 -21.46 36.62 -24.31
C ASN A 337 -20.54 35.70 -23.48
N TYR A 338 -19.36 36.16 -23.05
CA TYR A 338 -18.37 35.33 -22.35
C TYR A 338 -18.98 34.61 -21.14
N TRP A 339 -19.72 35.35 -20.29
CA TRP A 339 -20.31 34.79 -19.08
C TRP A 339 -21.38 33.75 -19.38
N SER A 340 -22.21 33.98 -20.42
CA SER A 340 -23.23 33.01 -20.83
C SER A 340 -22.59 31.68 -21.24
N LYS A 341 -21.54 31.73 -22.07
CA LYS A 341 -20.79 30.54 -22.51
C LYS A 341 -20.06 29.86 -21.34
N LEU A 342 -19.39 30.63 -20.48
CA LEU A 342 -18.67 30.12 -19.31
C LEU A 342 -19.63 29.45 -18.31
N ASN A 343 -20.73 30.11 -17.98
CA ASN A 343 -21.73 29.57 -17.07
C ASN A 343 -22.39 28.32 -17.68
N GLN A 344 -22.68 28.32 -18.98
CA GLN A 344 -23.20 27.13 -19.67
C GLN A 344 -22.21 25.97 -19.62
N LEU A 345 -20.90 26.22 -19.78
CA LEU A 345 -19.87 25.20 -19.61
C LEU A 345 -19.96 24.62 -18.19
N LEU A 346 -19.80 25.45 -17.15
CA LEU A 346 -19.72 24.98 -15.76
C LEU A 346 -21.00 24.31 -15.24
N THR A 347 -22.18 24.78 -15.67
CA THR A 347 -23.48 24.24 -15.24
C THR A 347 -23.85 22.93 -15.92
N ASN A 348 -23.38 22.69 -17.15
CA ASN A 348 -23.64 21.46 -17.89
C ASN A 348 -22.62 20.35 -17.62
N LEU A 349 -21.56 20.62 -16.85
CA LEU A 349 -20.57 19.61 -16.50
C LEU A 349 -21.18 18.47 -15.68
N SER A 350 -20.86 17.25 -16.08
CA SER A 350 -21.10 16.07 -15.26
C SER A 350 -19.98 15.90 -14.24
N TYR A 351 -20.38 15.79 -12.97
CA TYR A 351 -19.48 15.58 -11.84
C TYR A 351 -19.40 14.09 -11.52
N ASP A 352 -18.26 13.48 -11.82
CA ASP A 352 -17.94 12.06 -11.66
C ASP A 352 -16.48 11.77 -12.01
N GLY A 353 -16.05 10.60 -11.57
CA GLY A 353 -14.67 10.16 -11.58
C GLY A 353 -13.94 10.58 -10.30
N ALA A 354 -12.74 10.04 -10.18
CA ALA A 354 -11.78 10.41 -9.13
C ALA A 354 -11.15 11.79 -9.37
N THR A 355 -10.35 12.25 -8.42
CA THR A 355 -9.55 13.48 -8.50
C THR A 355 -8.06 13.15 -8.62
N ASN A 356 -7.41 13.64 -9.68
CA ASN A 356 -5.96 13.58 -9.88
C ASN A 356 -5.36 14.98 -9.86
N LEU A 357 -5.13 15.52 -8.67
CA LEU A 357 -4.71 16.90 -8.47
C LEU A 357 -3.28 17.16 -8.96
N PHE A 358 -2.39 16.18 -8.81
CA PHE A 358 -0.96 16.31 -9.13
C PHE A 358 -0.68 16.36 -10.64
N GLN A 359 -1.65 15.98 -11.48
CA GLN A 359 -1.56 16.16 -12.93
C GLN A 359 -1.55 17.65 -13.32
N LEU A 360 -2.06 18.56 -12.49
CA LEU A 360 -2.13 20.00 -12.79
C LEU A 360 -0.74 20.61 -13.07
N SER A 361 0.33 19.96 -12.61
CA SER A 361 1.72 20.29 -12.92
C SER A 361 2.04 20.39 -14.42
N THR A 362 1.33 19.64 -15.27
CA THR A 362 1.58 19.64 -16.72
C THR A 362 1.00 20.87 -17.44
N ILE A 363 0.27 21.73 -16.71
CA ILE A 363 -0.43 22.90 -17.26
C ILE A 363 0.51 24.10 -17.41
N SER A 364 1.44 24.29 -16.47
CA SER A 364 2.27 25.51 -16.40
C SER A 364 3.17 25.73 -17.61
N THR A 365 3.49 24.68 -18.36
CA THR A 365 4.27 24.77 -19.61
C THR A 365 3.44 25.15 -20.84
N SER A 366 2.11 25.05 -20.75
CA SER A 366 1.21 25.03 -21.91
C SER A 366 0.47 26.34 -22.13
N ILE A 367 0.36 27.20 -21.11
CA ILE A 367 -0.40 28.45 -21.16
C ILE A 367 0.48 29.64 -20.77
N PRO A 368 0.90 30.50 -21.73
CA PRO A 368 1.73 31.65 -21.43
C PRO A 368 0.95 32.76 -20.68
N ASN A 369 1.66 33.54 -19.86
CA ASN A 369 1.21 34.81 -19.25
C ASN A 369 0.11 34.75 -18.17
N ILE A 370 -0.04 33.65 -17.42
CA ILE A 370 -0.98 33.59 -16.28
C ILE A 370 -0.53 34.54 -15.15
N THR A 371 -1.46 35.36 -14.64
CA THR A 371 -1.25 36.24 -13.48
C THR A 371 -1.72 35.57 -12.18
N HIS A 372 -2.86 34.87 -12.20
CA HIS A 372 -3.44 34.19 -11.02
C HIS A 372 -4.05 32.85 -11.41
N TYR A 373 -3.91 31.85 -10.53
CA TYR A 373 -4.66 30.60 -10.59
C TYR A 373 -5.86 30.66 -9.65
N PHE A 374 -7.05 30.34 -10.13
CA PHE A 374 -8.26 30.18 -9.32
C PHE A 374 -8.60 28.70 -9.28
N LEU A 375 -8.35 28.04 -8.15
CA LEU A 375 -8.59 26.61 -7.96
C LEU A 375 -9.91 26.40 -7.22
N PHE A 376 -10.86 25.73 -7.86
CA PHE A 376 -12.14 25.33 -7.28
C PHE A 376 -12.10 23.82 -7.01
N SER A 377 -11.72 23.43 -5.80
CA SER A 377 -11.51 22.03 -5.40
C SER A 377 -11.54 21.92 -3.87
N ASP A 378 -11.77 20.71 -3.36
CA ASP A 378 -11.54 20.34 -1.97
C ASP A 378 -10.06 19.97 -1.67
N CYS A 379 -9.21 20.00 -2.71
CA CYS A 379 -7.80 19.67 -2.68
C CYS A 379 -7.50 18.24 -2.21
N LEU A 380 -8.43 17.31 -2.38
CA LEU A 380 -8.21 15.89 -2.14
C LEU A 380 -7.87 15.19 -3.47
N SER A 381 -6.75 14.49 -3.52
CA SER A 381 -6.40 13.63 -4.66
C SER A 381 -6.72 12.19 -4.27
N THR A 382 -7.55 11.51 -5.05
CA THR A 382 -7.96 10.11 -4.81
C THR A 382 -7.28 9.14 -5.76
N ILE A 383 -6.63 9.66 -6.80
CA ILE A 383 -5.76 8.91 -7.73
C ILE A 383 -4.55 9.75 -8.13
N GLY A 384 -3.49 9.11 -8.59
CA GLY A 384 -2.23 9.76 -8.97
C GLY A 384 -1.13 9.58 -7.93
N ASN A 385 0.03 10.21 -8.16
CA ASN A 385 1.17 10.18 -7.25
C ASN A 385 1.23 11.49 -6.47
N ASP A 386 1.31 11.41 -5.14
CA ASP A 386 1.48 12.56 -4.23
C ASP A 386 2.91 13.10 -4.25
N ASP A 387 3.40 13.49 -5.44
CA ASP A 387 4.74 14.09 -5.56
C ASP A 387 4.66 15.63 -5.49
N PRO A 388 5.15 16.26 -4.40
CA PRO A 388 5.18 17.72 -4.27
C PRO A 388 5.93 18.43 -5.41
N THR A 389 6.94 17.78 -5.99
CA THR A 389 7.76 18.40 -7.03
C THR A 389 6.96 18.74 -8.28
N LEU A 390 5.85 18.01 -8.51
CA LEU A 390 4.93 18.27 -9.60
C LEU A 390 4.24 19.63 -9.40
N LEU A 391 3.79 19.97 -8.19
CA LEU A 391 3.04 21.19 -7.93
C LEU A 391 3.91 22.46 -7.86
N ASN A 392 5.22 22.33 -7.68
CA ASN A 392 6.16 23.46 -7.58
C ASN A 392 6.12 24.43 -8.78
N GLN A 393 5.76 23.95 -9.98
CA GLN A 393 5.65 24.83 -11.14
C GLN A 393 4.41 25.73 -11.08
N LEU A 394 3.30 25.23 -10.51
CA LEU A 394 2.08 26.00 -10.31
C LEU A 394 2.26 27.08 -9.25
N THR A 395 3.08 26.84 -8.22
CA THR A 395 3.36 27.79 -7.13
C THR A 395 4.21 28.98 -7.56
N THR A 396 4.57 29.10 -8.84
CA THR A 396 5.25 30.29 -9.38
C THR A 396 4.32 31.50 -9.54
N LYS A 397 3.00 31.30 -9.49
CA LYS A 397 1.97 32.34 -9.55
C LYS A 397 0.99 32.17 -8.37
N PRO A 398 0.38 33.24 -7.85
CA PRO A 398 -0.59 33.14 -6.76
C PRO A 398 -1.75 32.18 -7.05
N ILE A 399 -1.99 31.23 -6.16
CA ILE A 399 -3.09 30.26 -6.22
C ILE A 399 -4.17 30.65 -5.21
N TRP A 400 -5.33 31.06 -5.72
CA TRP A 400 -6.51 31.39 -4.94
C TRP A 400 -7.44 30.20 -4.92
N ILE A 401 -7.61 29.58 -3.76
CA ILE A 401 -8.39 28.36 -3.60
C ILE A 401 -9.77 28.72 -3.07
N PHE A 402 -10.81 28.31 -3.79
CA PHE A 402 -12.22 28.51 -3.45
C PHE A 402 -12.86 27.17 -3.15
N ASN A 403 -13.46 27.06 -1.97
CA ASN A 403 -14.16 25.85 -1.57
C ASN A 403 -15.38 26.20 -0.72
N ALA A 404 -16.57 25.88 -1.23
CA ALA A 404 -17.85 26.07 -0.55
C ALA A 404 -18.33 24.83 0.21
N ASN A 405 -17.48 23.81 0.39
CA ASN A 405 -17.79 22.67 1.24
C ASN A 405 -18.15 23.11 2.67
N SER A 406 -19.10 22.42 3.27
CA SER A 406 -19.45 22.55 4.68
C SER A 406 -18.38 21.95 5.58
N VAL A 407 -18.38 22.29 6.87
CA VAL A 407 -17.38 21.83 7.86
C VAL A 407 -17.33 20.29 7.99
N HIS A 408 -18.40 19.59 7.65
CA HIS A 408 -18.47 18.13 7.71
C HIS A 408 -18.00 17.42 6.42
N GLU A 409 -17.82 18.16 5.33
CA GLU A 409 -17.32 17.62 4.07
C GLU A 409 -15.78 17.62 4.07
N PRO A 410 -15.13 16.58 3.50
CA PRO A 410 -13.68 16.42 3.58
C PRO A 410 -12.97 17.52 2.77
N THR A 411 -11.82 17.98 3.26
CA THR A 411 -10.98 19.00 2.60
C THR A 411 -9.54 18.87 3.11
N ASN A 412 -8.55 18.93 2.22
CA ASN A 412 -7.14 18.85 2.60
C ASN A 412 -6.58 20.23 2.98
N PHE A 413 -6.80 20.66 4.21
CA PHE A 413 -6.30 21.95 4.70
C PHE A 413 -4.77 22.07 4.68
N SER A 414 -4.05 20.97 4.89
CA SER A 414 -2.58 20.97 4.87
C SER A 414 -2.04 21.30 3.48
N LEU A 415 -2.59 20.66 2.44
CA LEU A 415 -2.22 20.97 1.06
C LEU A 415 -2.67 22.37 0.63
N ILE A 416 -3.87 22.81 1.05
CA ILE A 416 -4.35 24.18 0.83
C ILE A 416 -3.35 25.18 1.41
N ASN A 417 -2.98 25.03 2.68
CA ASN A 417 -2.02 25.90 3.35
C ASN A 417 -0.66 25.90 2.64
N TYR A 418 -0.17 24.72 2.25
CA TYR A 418 1.07 24.61 1.48
C TYR A 418 1.00 25.39 0.16
N LEU A 419 -0.05 25.18 -0.64
CA LEU A 419 -0.22 25.83 -1.94
C LEU A 419 -0.39 27.34 -1.81
N THR A 420 -1.19 27.83 -0.87
CA THR A 420 -1.40 29.27 -0.69
C THR A 420 -0.14 29.97 -0.18
N ASN A 421 0.58 29.36 0.78
CA ASN A 421 1.79 29.93 1.38
C ASN A 421 2.96 29.98 0.40
N THR A 422 3.16 28.93 -0.38
CA THR A 422 4.25 28.87 -1.37
C THR A 422 3.97 29.80 -2.56
N SER A 423 2.72 29.83 -3.04
CA SER A 423 2.34 30.50 -4.29
C SER A 423 2.18 32.02 -4.21
N GLY A 424 1.91 32.59 -3.03
CA GLY A 424 1.48 34.00 -2.97
C GLY A 424 -0.04 34.19 -2.89
N GLY A 425 -0.83 33.11 -2.80
CA GLY A 425 -2.29 33.14 -2.86
C GLY A 425 -2.98 33.01 -1.50
N ASN A 426 -4.29 32.69 -1.51
CA ASN A 426 -5.09 32.62 -0.28
C ASN A 426 -6.24 31.60 -0.40
N TYR A 427 -6.75 31.13 0.74
CA TYR A 427 -7.89 30.23 0.84
C TYR A 427 -9.18 30.98 1.21
N ILE A 428 -10.19 30.81 0.38
CA ILE A 428 -11.52 31.39 0.53
C ILE A 428 -12.51 30.27 0.90
N SER A 429 -12.77 30.14 2.21
CA SER A 429 -13.72 29.18 2.78
C SER A 429 -15.18 29.55 2.47
N ARG A 430 -16.10 28.60 2.68
CA ARG A 430 -17.56 28.80 2.53
C ARG A 430 -18.05 30.08 3.21
N ASP A 431 -17.65 30.32 4.46
CA ASP A 431 -18.10 31.50 5.23
C ASP A 431 -17.67 32.81 4.56
N LYS A 432 -16.45 32.85 4.03
CA LYS A 432 -15.96 34.01 3.26
C LYS A 432 -16.69 34.16 1.93
N ILE A 433 -17.09 33.06 1.29
CA ILE A 433 -17.84 33.07 0.01
C ILE A 433 -19.26 33.65 0.23
N ILE A 434 -19.96 33.18 1.27
CA ILE A 434 -21.36 33.56 1.53
C ILE A 434 -21.51 34.90 2.27
N ALA A 435 -20.42 35.45 2.81
CA ALA A 435 -20.43 36.72 3.51
C ALA A 435 -20.94 37.89 2.65
N GLN A 436 -21.56 38.88 3.31
CA GLN A 436 -21.97 40.12 2.64
C GLN A 436 -20.76 40.86 2.06
N ASN A 437 -20.87 41.34 0.81
CA ASN A 437 -19.79 42.00 0.08
C ASN A 437 -18.53 41.14 -0.11
N SER A 438 -18.65 39.81 -0.06
CA SER A 438 -17.53 38.86 -0.18
C SER A 438 -16.62 39.14 -1.37
N ALA A 439 -17.17 39.34 -2.57
CA ALA A 439 -16.37 39.59 -3.78
C ALA A 439 -15.47 40.84 -3.65
N LYS A 440 -15.97 41.91 -3.03
CA LYS A 440 -15.19 43.13 -2.80
C LYS A 440 -14.07 42.89 -1.79
N ILE A 441 -14.34 42.15 -0.71
CA ILE A 441 -13.33 41.78 0.29
C ILE A 441 -12.23 40.92 -0.35
N ILE A 442 -12.60 39.96 -1.19
CA ILE A 442 -11.66 39.09 -1.89
C ILE A 442 -10.79 39.89 -2.86
N ILE A 443 -11.39 40.80 -3.65
CA ILE A 443 -10.62 41.69 -4.54
C ILE A 443 -9.68 42.58 -3.72
N GLU A 444 -10.13 43.12 -2.59
CA GLU A 444 -9.24 43.87 -1.70
C GLU A 444 -8.09 43.02 -1.15
N LEU A 445 -8.28 41.71 -0.93
CA LEU A 445 -7.20 40.79 -0.55
C LEU A 445 -6.25 40.52 -1.71
N ILE A 446 -6.76 40.41 -2.94
CA ILE A 446 -5.95 40.23 -4.16
C ILE A 446 -5.09 41.46 -4.42
N ASP A 447 -5.64 42.66 -4.21
CA ASP A 447 -5.00 43.93 -4.57
C ASP A 447 -4.07 44.50 -3.48
N LYS A 448 -4.24 44.11 -2.20
CA LYS A 448 -3.44 44.66 -1.08
C LYS A 448 -2.06 43.99 -0.99
N PRO A 449 -1.00 44.76 -0.70
CA PRO A 449 0.31 44.18 -0.43
C PRO A 449 0.26 43.40 0.89
N GLN A 450 0.55 42.11 0.82
CA GLN A 450 0.58 41.22 1.99
C GLN A 450 1.99 41.18 2.59
N SER A 451 2.08 41.00 3.91
CA SER A 451 3.36 40.77 4.58
C SER A 451 3.74 39.31 4.39
N ARG A 452 4.94 39.04 3.87
CA ARG A 452 5.41 37.68 3.59
C ARG A 452 6.64 37.39 4.43
N TYR A 453 6.57 36.40 5.31
CA TYR A 453 7.75 35.80 5.91
C TYR A 453 8.62 35.18 4.80
N ILE A 454 9.92 35.49 4.79
CA ILE A 454 10.87 35.00 3.77
C ILE A 454 11.61 33.79 4.31
N ASN A 455 12.38 33.99 5.37
CA ASN A 455 13.24 32.99 6.00
C ASN A 455 13.71 33.49 7.38
N THR A 456 14.38 32.60 8.12
CA THR A 456 15.09 32.92 9.35
C THR A 456 16.57 32.64 9.15
N ASP A 457 17.41 33.69 9.29
CA ASP A 457 18.86 33.55 9.26
C ASP A 457 19.38 33.24 10.67
N ILE A 458 20.27 32.27 10.80
CA ILE A 458 20.93 31.95 12.07
C ILE A 458 22.24 32.73 12.14
N ILE A 459 22.40 33.58 13.15
CA ILE A 459 23.54 34.50 13.27
C ILE A 459 24.51 33.98 14.31
N ASN A 460 25.75 33.73 13.90
CA ASN A 460 26.91 33.43 14.73
C ASN A 460 26.88 32.12 15.54
N ASP A 461 25.91 31.22 15.32
CA ASP A 461 25.88 29.96 16.04
C ASP A 461 25.24 28.81 15.22
N THR A 462 25.84 27.62 15.21
CA THR A 462 25.27 26.42 14.55
C THR A 462 24.29 25.66 15.47
N ASN A 463 23.99 26.24 16.62
CA ASN A 463 23.22 25.59 17.67
C ASN A 463 21.72 25.52 17.39
N ILE A 464 21.15 26.37 16.54
CA ILE A 464 19.73 26.28 16.15
C ILE A 464 19.55 25.39 14.92
N HIS A 465 18.54 24.54 14.94
CA HIS A 465 18.14 23.70 13.82
C HIS A 465 16.64 23.39 13.89
N ASP A 466 16.11 22.72 12.87
CA ASP A 466 14.70 22.35 12.74
C ASP A 466 13.74 23.55 12.93
N ILE A 467 13.99 24.67 12.23
CA ILE A 467 13.16 25.88 12.34
C ILE A 467 11.90 25.72 11.48
N TYR A 468 10.75 26.01 12.05
CA TYR A 468 9.45 26.07 11.36
C TYR A 468 8.75 27.41 11.62
N PRO A 469 8.11 28.03 10.61
CA PRO A 469 7.95 27.54 9.23
C PRO A 469 9.27 27.47 8.45
N SER A 470 9.46 26.40 7.68
CA SER A 470 10.67 26.17 6.88
C SER A 470 10.61 26.88 5.52
N HIS A 471 9.42 27.27 5.09
CA HIS A 471 9.17 27.99 3.85
C HIS A 471 8.52 29.36 4.12
N SER A 472 8.52 30.21 3.09
CA SER A 472 7.85 31.50 3.17
C SER A 472 6.35 31.34 3.44
N ILE A 473 5.79 32.21 4.29
CA ILE A 473 4.36 32.24 4.63
C ILE A 473 3.83 33.65 4.45
N ILE A 474 2.57 33.77 4.01
CA ILE A 474 1.90 35.05 3.84
C ILE A 474 1.00 35.32 5.03
N LEU A 475 1.06 36.54 5.53
CA LEU A 475 0.22 37.04 6.60
C LEU A 475 -0.90 37.88 5.98
N THR A 476 -2.13 37.47 6.24
CA THR A 476 -3.33 37.94 5.55
C THR A 476 -4.02 39.09 6.30
N SER A 477 -3.69 39.30 7.57
CA SER A 477 -4.26 40.38 8.38
C SER A 477 -3.21 41.13 9.21
N ASN A 478 -3.50 42.40 9.49
CA ASN A 478 -2.61 43.29 10.25
C ASN A 478 -2.46 42.87 11.71
N SER A 479 -3.38 42.07 12.23
CA SER A 479 -3.39 41.53 13.59
C SER A 479 -2.82 40.12 13.67
N GLU A 480 -2.42 39.53 12.54
CA GLU A 480 -1.89 38.17 12.51
C GLU A 480 -0.48 38.14 13.12
N ARG A 481 -0.32 37.36 14.19
CA ARG A 481 0.99 37.15 14.81
C ARG A 481 1.69 35.97 14.15
N PHE A 482 2.95 36.17 13.80
CA PHE A 482 3.82 35.14 13.23
C PHE A 482 4.38 34.26 14.36
N ILE A 483 4.22 32.94 14.23
CA ILE A 483 4.76 31.97 15.18
C ILE A 483 5.95 31.27 14.53
N LEU A 484 7.09 31.27 15.21
CA LEU A 484 8.30 30.55 14.84
C LEU A 484 8.61 29.53 15.94
N VAL A 485 8.98 28.31 15.57
CA VAL A 485 9.43 27.28 16.50
C VAL A 485 10.73 26.66 16.01
N GLY A 486 11.50 26.06 16.90
CA GLY A 486 12.68 25.30 16.51
C GLY A 486 13.36 24.59 17.67
N LYS A 487 14.53 24.00 17.40
CA LYS A 487 15.39 23.38 18.40
C LYS A 487 16.70 24.15 18.57
N MET A 488 17.29 24.04 19.75
CA MET A 488 18.62 24.53 20.05
C MET A 488 19.49 23.49 20.80
N SER A 489 20.74 23.35 20.38
CA SER A 489 21.76 22.47 20.95
C SER A 489 22.73 23.26 21.83
N SER A 490 23.01 22.82 23.06
CA SER A 490 24.19 23.17 23.90
C SER A 490 24.51 24.64 24.27
N ALA A 491 24.05 25.67 23.53
CA ALA A 491 24.25 27.07 23.86
C ALA A 491 23.30 27.56 24.95
N ILE A 492 23.80 28.49 25.77
CA ILE A 492 23.01 29.24 26.75
C ILE A 492 22.15 30.30 26.04
N SER A 493 22.55 30.73 24.84
CA SER A 493 21.82 31.71 24.03
C SER A 493 22.17 31.60 22.54
N ALA A 494 21.20 31.86 21.67
CA ALA A 494 21.40 31.84 20.22
C ALA A 494 20.71 33.03 19.56
N LYS A 495 21.37 33.63 18.55
CA LYS A 495 20.86 34.81 17.84
C LYS A 495 20.26 34.42 16.48
N ILE A 496 19.03 34.86 16.24
CA ILE A 496 18.33 34.64 14.97
C ILE A 496 17.90 35.97 14.35
N SER A 497 17.63 35.95 13.05
CA SER A 497 17.07 37.08 12.33
C SER A 497 15.91 36.63 11.46
N ILE A 498 14.73 37.18 11.73
CA ILE A 498 13.50 36.86 11.02
C ILE A 498 13.29 37.93 9.94
N ASN A 499 13.14 37.50 8.69
CA ASN A 499 13.04 38.39 7.53
C ASN A 499 11.62 38.36 6.95
N PHE A 500 11.03 39.54 6.73
CA PHE A 500 9.72 39.74 6.10
C PHE A 500 9.84 40.60 4.85
N SER A 501 9.08 40.31 3.81
CA SER A 501 8.88 41.17 2.64
C SER A 501 7.55 41.90 2.75
N ILE A 502 7.56 43.22 2.59
CA ILE A 502 6.36 44.07 2.57
C ILE A 502 6.50 45.04 1.41
N SER A 503 5.61 44.97 0.42
CA SER A 503 5.69 45.79 -0.81
C SER A 503 7.09 45.77 -1.47
N ASN A 504 7.70 44.59 -1.60
CA ASN A 504 9.07 44.38 -2.12
C ASN A 504 10.20 45.00 -1.28
N GLN A 505 9.94 45.50 -0.07
CA GLN A 505 10.96 45.90 0.89
C GLN A 505 11.19 44.79 1.92
N ILE A 506 12.45 44.50 2.24
CA ILE A 506 12.80 43.48 3.23
C ILE A 506 12.94 44.15 4.61
N HIS A 507 12.14 43.70 5.57
CA HIS A 507 12.18 44.05 6.97
C HIS A 507 12.85 42.93 7.76
N ARG A 508 13.91 43.26 8.49
CA ARG A 508 14.73 42.31 9.25
C ARG A 508 14.60 42.57 10.74
N LYS A 509 14.28 41.53 11.52
CA LYS A 509 14.20 41.59 12.99
C LYS A 509 15.17 40.61 13.63
N GLU A 510 16.16 41.11 14.35
CA GLU A 510 17.13 40.30 15.10
C GLU A 510 16.65 40.03 16.53
N LEU A 511 16.76 38.79 16.99
CA LEU A 511 16.28 38.31 18.29
C LEU A 511 17.32 37.38 18.92
N ILE A 512 17.42 37.39 20.24
CA ILE A 512 18.26 36.49 21.02
C ILE A 512 17.34 35.57 21.81
N ILE A 513 17.54 34.26 21.67
CA ILE A 513 16.79 33.23 22.38
C ILE A 513 17.71 32.65 23.44
N ASP A 514 17.40 32.91 24.71
CA ASP A 514 18.20 32.47 25.85
C ASP A 514 17.61 31.19 26.49
N LYS A 515 18.44 30.15 26.62
CA LYS A 515 18.13 28.91 27.36
C LYS A 515 17.95 29.17 28.86
N THR A 516 18.30 30.33 29.42
CA THR A 516 18.07 30.65 30.85
C THR A 516 16.62 30.97 31.18
N ASN A 517 15.78 31.23 30.18
CA ASN A 517 14.33 31.39 30.32
C ASN A 517 13.65 30.01 30.46
N LEU A 518 14.13 29.18 31.40
CA LEU A 518 13.65 27.82 31.63
C LEU A 518 12.40 27.81 32.50
N THR A 519 11.35 27.22 31.96
CA THR A 519 10.12 26.94 32.69
C THR A 519 10.03 25.45 33.00
N PHE A 520 10.41 25.07 34.23
CA PHE A 520 10.24 23.70 34.73
C PHE A 520 8.77 23.27 34.90
N GLU A 521 7.83 24.23 34.86
CA GLU A 521 6.39 23.97 34.97
C GLU A 521 5.69 23.68 33.63
N ASN A 522 6.42 23.70 32.51
CA ASN A 522 5.83 23.47 31.19
C ASN A 522 5.74 21.96 30.88
N TYR A 523 4.56 21.38 31.14
CA TYR A 523 4.22 19.97 30.91
C TYR A 523 4.15 19.59 29.41
N GLY A 524 5.25 19.68 28.67
CA GLY A 524 5.31 19.20 27.28
C GLY A 524 4.52 20.01 26.26
N LEU A 525 4.02 21.20 26.63
CA LEU A 525 3.17 22.01 25.77
C LEU A 525 3.94 22.62 24.60
N LEU A 526 5.16 23.10 24.84
CA LEU A 526 5.96 23.80 23.83
C LEU A 526 6.57 22.81 22.84
N ARG A 527 7.09 21.67 23.30
CA ARG A 527 7.56 20.60 22.41
C ARG A 527 6.47 20.05 21.49
N ARG A 528 5.21 20.00 21.95
CA ARG A 528 4.06 19.61 21.12
C ARG A 528 3.65 20.69 20.14
N LEU A 529 3.78 21.98 20.49
CA LEU A 529 3.61 23.06 19.52
C LEU A 529 4.67 22.96 18.42
N TYR A 530 5.93 22.72 18.79
CA TYR A 530 7.01 22.46 17.83
C TYR A 530 6.67 21.29 16.89
N ALA A 531 6.29 20.15 17.46
CA ALA A 531 5.93 18.97 16.68
C ALA A 531 4.72 19.22 15.77
N LYS A 532 3.72 19.98 16.24
CA LYS A 532 2.55 20.37 15.45
C LYS A 532 2.92 21.22 14.23
N GLN A 533 3.81 22.20 14.37
CA GLN A 533 4.25 23.02 13.23
C GLN A 533 5.03 22.19 12.21
N MET A 534 5.94 21.33 12.68
CA MET A 534 6.64 20.37 11.82
C MET A 534 5.66 19.44 11.09
N LEU A 535 4.65 18.90 11.79
CA LEU A 535 3.62 18.06 11.18
C LEU A 535 2.81 18.80 10.12
N SER A 536 2.50 20.08 10.32
CA SER A 536 1.69 20.85 9.38
C SER A 536 2.33 20.97 7.99
N GLU A 537 3.66 20.97 7.90
CA GLU A 537 4.39 20.96 6.63
C GLU A 537 4.49 19.55 6.03
N LEU A 538 4.65 18.53 6.86
CA LEU A 538 4.78 17.14 6.39
C LEU A 538 3.45 16.57 5.90
N ILE A 539 2.34 16.87 6.57
CA ILE A 539 0.99 16.38 6.23
C ILE A 539 0.49 16.92 4.89
N ALA A 540 1.09 17.99 4.35
CA ALA A 540 0.80 18.44 2.99
C ALA A 540 1.07 17.34 1.94
N PHE A 541 1.99 16.41 2.22
CA PHE A 541 2.34 15.27 1.38
C PHE A 541 2.40 13.99 2.24
N PRO A 542 1.23 13.48 2.68
CA PRO A 542 1.15 12.53 3.77
C PRO A 542 1.76 11.18 3.40
N GLU A 543 1.54 10.67 2.18
CA GLU A 543 2.10 9.39 1.71
C GLU A 543 3.63 9.44 1.60
N LYS A 544 4.19 10.52 1.02
CA LYS A 544 5.64 10.72 0.93
C LYS A 544 6.31 10.80 2.30
N ASN A 545 5.66 11.45 3.26
CA ASN A 545 6.20 11.72 4.58
C ASN A 545 5.70 10.75 5.67
N LYS A 546 5.01 9.66 5.31
CA LYS A 546 4.31 8.76 6.24
C LYS A 546 5.18 8.34 7.42
N GLN A 547 6.40 7.86 7.15
CA GLN A 547 7.32 7.37 8.17
C GLN A 547 7.71 8.47 9.18
N HIS A 548 8.03 9.66 8.69
CA HIS A 548 8.36 10.80 9.56
C HIS A 548 7.14 11.26 10.38
N ILE A 549 5.97 11.35 9.76
CA ILE A 549 4.71 11.73 10.45
C ILE A 549 4.37 10.73 11.56
N LEU A 550 4.55 9.44 11.28
CA LEU A 550 4.35 8.35 12.24
C LEU A 550 5.31 8.47 13.43
N GLU A 551 6.61 8.66 13.16
CA GLU A 551 7.65 8.82 14.19
C GLU A 551 7.41 10.05 15.07
N ILE A 552 7.03 11.17 14.48
CA ILE A 552 6.69 12.41 15.20
C ILE A 552 5.44 12.20 16.06
N GLY A 553 4.38 11.60 15.49
CA GLY A 553 3.15 11.30 16.24
C GLY A 553 3.43 10.40 17.46
N MET A 554 4.23 9.36 17.30
CA MET A 554 4.63 8.48 18.41
C MET A 554 5.53 9.19 19.43
N LYS A 555 6.57 9.93 18.99
CA LYS A 555 7.51 10.62 19.89
C LYS A 555 6.82 11.67 20.75
N TYR A 556 5.95 12.49 20.16
CA TYR A 556 5.30 13.60 20.86
C TYR A 556 3.91 13.27 21.40
N SER A 557 3.48 12.01 21.26
CA SER A 557 2.14 11.53 21.63
C SER A 557 1.05 12.38 21.00
N ILE A 558 1.06 12.54 19.66
CA ILE A 558 0.09 13.31 18.89
C ILE A 558 -0.70 12.34 17.99
N VAL A 559 -2.02 12.41 18.02
CA VAL A 559 -2.88 11.71 17.06
C VAL A 559 -2.93 12.50 15.76
N ASN A 560 -2.63 11.83 14.66
CA ASN A 560 -2.70 12.34 13.29
C ASN A 560 -3.27 11.26 12.37
N ASP A 561 -3.27 11.49 11.06
CA ASP A 561 -3.88 10.57 10.08
C ASP A 561 -3.25 9.17 10.06
N PHE A 562 -2.01 9.03 10.55
CA PHE A 562 -1.26 7.76 10.60
C PHE A 562 -1.10 7.19 12.02
N THR A 563 -1.60 7.86 13.05
CA THR A 563 -1.46 7.44 14.44
C THR A 563 -2.79 7.40 15.17
N SER A 564 -2.86 6.59 16.22
CA SER A 564 -4.05 6.44 17.06
C SER A 564 -3.63 6.12 18.47
N ILE A 565 -4.47 6.46 19.45
CA ILE A 565 -4.22 6.09 20.84
C ILE A 565 -4.93 4.77 21.15
N LEU A 566 -4.18 3.80 21.63
CA LEU A 566 -4.69 2.49 22.03
C LEU A 566 -4.50 2.27 23.54
N VAL A 567 -5.55 1.83 24.21
CA VAL A 567 -5.54 1.44 25.63
C VAL A 567 -5.50 -0.08 25.73
N LEU A 568 -4.48 -0.61 26.39
CA LEU A 568 -4.32 -2.05 26.68
C LEU A 568 -4.18 -2.28 28.20
N GLY A 569 -4.80 -3.36 28.68
CA GLY A 569 -4.92 -3.64 30.12
C GLY A 569 -3.75 -4.44 30.72
N THR A 570 -3.14 -5.35 29.94
CA THR A 570 -2.26 -6.41 30.48
C THR A 570 -0.90 -6.49 29.78
N LEU A 571 0.12 -6.97 30.50
CA LEU A 571 1.47 -7.15 29.96
C LEU A 571 1.48 -8.11 28.75
N GLN A 572 0.67 -9.17 28.79
CA GLN A 572 0.58 -10.14 27.71
C GLN A 572 0.11 -9.50 26.40
N GLN A 573 -0.85 -8.57 26.45
CA GLN A 573 -1.31 -7.82 25.28
C GLN A 573 -0.17 -6.95 24.71
N HIS A 574 0.51 -6.19 25.57
CA HIS A 574 1.64 -5.35 25.17
C HIS A 574 2.76 -6.18 24.50
N ILE A 575 3.07 -7.36 25.05
CA ILE A 575 4.03 -8.30 24.48
C ILE A 575 3.54 -8.85 23.13
N GLN A 576 2.29 -9.32 23.06
CA GLN A 576 1.72 -9.93 21.86
C GLN A 576 1.72 -8.97 20.67
N TYR A 577 1.37 -7.71 20.90
CA TYR A 577 1.27 -6.69 19.85
C TYR A 577 2.54 -5.84 19.69
N ASN A 578 3.56 -6.08 20.51
CA ASN A 578 4.79 -5.27 20.53
C ASN A 578 4.47 -3.77 20.66
N ILE A 579 3.66 -3.43 21.66
CA ILE A 579 3.25 -2.05 21.96
C ILE A 579 3.80 -1.72 23.34
N CYS A 580 4.66 -0.70 23.42
CA CYS A 580 5.22 -0.27 24.69
C CYS A 580 4.12 0.31 25.58
N PRO A 581 4.01 -0.06 26.87
CA PRO A 581 3.04 0.52 27.78
C PRO A 581 3.26 2.01 28.05
N HIS A 582 2.19 2.72 28.45
CA HIS A 582 2.33 4.13 28.83
C HIS A 582 3.18 4.26 30.11
N PRO A 583 4.12 5.23 30.21
CA PRO A 583 4.99 5.39 31.39
C PRO A 583 4.27 5.62 32.72
N SER A 584 3.00 6.05 32.69
CA SER A 584 2.18 6.18 33.91
C SER A 584 2.01 4.84 34.66
N ARG A 585 2.12 3.69 33.97
CA ARG A 585 2.12 2.34 34.57
C ARG A 585 3.52 1.79 34.79
N LYS A 586 4.26 2.38 35.73
CA LYS A 586 5.68 2.08 36.01
C LYS A 586 6.04 0.59 36.07
N THR A 587 5.25 -0.22 36.76
CA THR A 587 5.50 -1.67 36.91
C THR A 587 5.43 -2.40 35.57
N LEU A 588 4.30 -2.25 34.87
CA LEU A 588 4.03 -2.91 33.60
C LEU A 588 4.98 -2.42 32.50
N TYR A 589 5.34 -1.13 32.50
CA TYR A 589 6.41 -0.58 31.66
C TYR A 589 7.76 -1.27 31.91
N SER A 590 8.19 -1.37 33.18
CA SER A 590 9.47 -1.99 33.53
C SER A 590 9.56 -3.47 33.15
N ASP A 591 8.45 -4.22 33.27
CA ASP A 591 8.41 -5.64 32.91
C ASP A 591 8.44 -5.84 31.39
N TYR A 592 7.80 -4.95 30.63
CA TYR A 592 7.88 -4.95 29.17
C TYR A 592 9.31 -4.69 28.66
N ILE A 593 10.01 -3.71 29.24
CA ILE A 593 11.40 -3.42 28.88
C ILE A 593 12.32 -4.62 29.17
N LYS A 594 12.15 -5.29 30.32
CA LYS A 594 12.89 -6.54 30.63
C LYS A 594 12.61 -7.64 29.61
N TYR A 595 11.35 -7.80 29.17
CA TYR A 595 11.01 -8.76 28.13
C TYR A 595 11.69 -8.43 26.79
N GLN A 596 11.68 -7.16 26.37
CA GLN A 596 12.32 -6.73 25.13
C GLN A 596 13.83 -7.01 25.11
N GLN A 597 14.51 -6.80 26.24
CA GLN A 597 15.94 -7.12 26.39
C GLN A 597 16.26 -8.61 26.21
N ASN A 598 15.34 -9.51 26.60
CA ASN A 598 15.49 -10.96 26.46
C ASN A 598 15.07 -11.49 25.07
N LYS A 599 14.28 -10.71 24.31
CA LYS A 599 13.71 -11.10 23.01
C LYS A 599 14.77 -11.26 21.93
N THR A 600 15.80 -10.40 21.93
CA THR A 600 16.87 -10.36 20.92
C THR A 600 17.68 -11.66 20.83
N GLN A 601 17.70 -12.49 21.88
CA GLN A 601 18.36 -13.81 21.88
C GLN A 601 17.48 -14.93 21.32
N GLN A 602 16.16 -14.79 21.34
CA GLN A 602 15.21 -15.82 20.88
C GLN A 602 14.78 -15.64 19.41
N GLU A 603 14.85 -14.41 18.88
CA GLU A 603 14.46 -14.10 17.49
C GLU A 603 15.34 -14.80 16.43
N SER A 604 16.62 -15.07 16.73
CA SER A 604 17.50 -15.84 15.84
C SER A 604 17.06 -17.31 15.70
N ILE A 605 16.60 -17.92 16.80
CA ILE A 605 16.12 -19.31 16.86
C ILE A 605 14.77 -19.43 16.14
N LYS A 606 13.87 -18.45 16.32
CA LYS A 606 12.56 -18.41 15.64
C LYS A 606 12.69 -18.26 14.13
N SER A 607 13.54 -17.35 13.66
CA SER A 607 13.80 -17.15 12.22
C SER A 607 14.36 -18.42 11.56
N GLN A 608 15.26 -19.13 12.23
CA GLN A 608 15.76 -20.43 11.75
C GLN A 608 14.68 -21.50 11.72
N THR A 609 13.77 -21.51 12.70
CA THR A 609 12.63 -22.45 12.76
C THR A 609 11.65 -22.20 11.61
N LYS A 610 11.30 -20.95 11.33
CA LYS A 610 10.42 -20.56 10.21
C LYS A 610 11.04 -20.90 8.85
N LEU A 611 12.32 -20.55 8.65
CA LEU A 611 13.05 -20.91 7.42
C LEU A 611 13.04 -22.43 7.20
N THR A 612 13.23 -23.22 8.26
CA THR A 612 13.19 -24.69 8.19
C THR A 612 11.79 -25.19 7.80
N ALA A 613 10.72 -24.59 8.34
CA ALA A 613 9.35 -24.92 7.94
C ALA A 613 9.07 -24.64 6.46
N ILE A 614 9.49 -23.47 5.97
CA ILE A 614 9.35 -23.09 4.54
C ILE A 614 10.16 -24.04 3.65
N LEU A 615 11.39 -24.39 4.03
CA LEU A 615 12.21 -25.35 3.30
C LEU A 615 11.54 -26.72 3.19
N ASN A 616 10.89 -27.20 4.25
CA ASN A 616 10.18 -28.47 4.23
C ASN A 616 8.98 -28.42 3.26
N LEU A 617 8.18 -27.35 3.29
CA LEU A 617 7.08 -27.14 2.34
C LEU A 617 7.59 -27.08 0.90
N TRP A 618 8.66 -26.32 0.66
CA TRP A 618 9.29 -26.19 -0.65
C TRP A 618 9.87 -27.52 -1.16
N GLN A 619 10.49 -28.29 -0.29
CA GLN A 619 11.03 -29.62 -0.62
C GLN A 619 9.91 -30.59 -0.98
N ALA A 620 8.77 -30.55 -0.28
CA ALA A 620 7.59 -31.34 -0.63
C ALA A 620 7.06 -30.97 -2.03
N ARG A 621 6.97 -29.66 -2.34
CA ARG A 621 6.58 -29.14 -3.67
C ARG A 621 7.53 -29.60 -4.77
N CYS A 622 8.84 -29.52 -4.51
CA CYS A 622 9.89 -30.03 -5.39
C CYS A 622 9.76 -31.54 -5.64
N THR A 623 9.47 -32.31 -4.59
CA THR A 623 9.33 -33.77 -4.66
C THR A 623 8.09 -34.17 -5.47
N TRP A 624 6.97 -33.47 -5.27
CA TRP A 624 5.78 -33.62 -6.11
C TRP A 624 6.12 -33.36 -7.58
N TYR A 625 6.81 -32.27 -7.87
CA TYR A 625 7.21 -31.91 -9.22
C TYR A 625 8.08 -32.99 -9.88
N ASP A 626 9.03 -33.57 -9.14
CA ASP A 626 9.96 -34.59 -9.63
C ASP A 626 9.35 -36.00 -9.80
N LYS A 627 8.15 -36.23 -9.25
CA LYS A 627 7.47 -37.53 -9.32
C LYS A 627 7.22 -37.92 -10.79
N LYS A 628 7.77 -39.07 -11.20
CA LYS A 628 7.51 -39.66 -12.52
C LYS A 628 6.15 -40.34 -12.50
N ILE A 629 5.19 -39.80 -13.24
CA ILE A 629 3.89 -40.45 -13.48
C ILE A 629 4.08 -41.42 -14.64
N ILE A 630 3.81 -42.71 -14.42
CA ILE A 630 3.96 -43.76 -15.43
C ILE A 630 2.76 -43.68 -16.39
N ASP A 631 2.98 -43.78 -17.71
CA ASP A 631 1.93 -43.66 -18.73
C ASP A 631 0.79 -44.69 -18.58
N GLU A 632 1.04 -45.81 -17.89
CA GLU A 632 0.00 -46.80 -17.52
C GLU A 632 -1.04 -46.24 -16.54
N ASP A 633 -0.64 -45.39 -15.58
CA ASP A 633 -1.57 -44.78 -14.62
C ASP A 633 -2.47 -43.73 -15.31
N ARG A 634 -1.89 -42.98 -16.26
CA ARG A 634 -2.62 -42.01 -17.10
C ARG A 634 -3.66 -42.69 -17.98
N THR A 635 -3.30 -43.83 -18.59
CA THR A 635 -4.22 -44.60 -19.44
C THR A 635 -5.27 -45.38 -18.63
N ASN A 636 -4.94 -45.83 -17.42
CA ASN A 636 -5.90 -46.49 -16.51
C ASN A 636 -6.93 -45.51 -15.93
N ALA A 637 -6.56 -44.24 -15.66
CA ALA A 637 -7.51 -43.19 -15.27
C ALA A 637 -8.59 -42.96 -16.34
N PHE A 638 -8.23 -42.95 -17.62
CA PHE A 638 -9.20 -42.88 -18.73
C PHE A 638 -10.09 -44.13 -18.86
N LYS A 639 -9.57 -45.32 -18.53
CA LYS A 639 -10.31 -46.59 -18.65
C LYS A 639 -11.41 -46.77 -17.58
N ARG A 640 -11.26 -46.20 -16.38
CA ARG A 640 -12.26 -46.29 -15.29
C ARG A 640 -13.62 -45.66 -15.64
N LYS A 641 -13.70 -44.83 -16.69
CA LYS A 641 -14.95 -44.22 -17.16
C LYS A 641 -15.85 -45.17 -17.97
N THR A 642 -15.37 -46.37 -18.32
CA THR A 642 -16.08 -47.30 -19.24
C THR A 642 -16.79 -48.47 -18.56
N SER A 643 -16.74 -48.59 -17.23
CA SER A 643 -17.43 -49.66 -16.49
C SER A 643 -18.61 -49.11 -15.67
N ASN A 644 -19.81 -49.62 -15.95
CA ASN A 644 -21.05 -49.38 -15.22
C ASN A 644 -20.92 -49.72 -13.72
N PRO A 645 -21.54 -48.98 -12.78
CA PRO A 645 -21.30 -49.14 -11.34
C PRO A 645 -22.13 -50.26 -10.68
N HIS A 646 -22.39 -51.38 -11.36
CA HIS A 646 -23.25 -52.44 -10.82
C HIS A 646 -22.69 -53.85 -10.72
N ASP A 647 -21.47 -54.13 -11.18
CA ASP A 647 -20.88 -55.45 -10.99
C ASP A 647 -19.45 -55.32 -10.46
N MET A 648 -19.26 -55.57 -9.16
CA MET A 648 -18.13 -56.36 -8.66
C MET A 648 -18.36 -56.73 -7.19
N ASN A 649 -18.67 -58.01 -6.96
CA ASN A 649 -18.63 -58.65 -5.65
C ASN A 649 -17.38 -59.55 -5.56
N ILE A 650 -16.53 -59.23 -4.58
CA ILE A 650 -15.67 -60.09 -3.74
C ILE A 650 -15.08 -61.38 -4.37
N HIS A 651 -13.80 -61.35 -4.76
CA HIS A 651 -12.69 -62.09 -4.10
C HIS A 651 -11.37 -61.94 -4.87
N SER A 652 -10.28 -61.89 -4.09
CA SER A 652 -8.86 -61.97 -4.45
C SER A 652 -8.19 -60.69 -4.98
N ILE A 653 -7.36 -60.07 -4.13
CA ILE A 653 -5.89 -60.04 -4.28
C ILE A 653 -5.29 -59.60 -2.94
N SER A 654 -4.58 -60.53 -2.32
CA SER A 654 -3.70 -60.33 -1.17
C SER A 654 -2.33 -59.85 -1.67
N ILE A 655 -1.81 -58.72 -1.17
CA ILE A 655 -0.38 -58.40 -1.26
C ILE A 655 0.12 -57.85 0.09
N PHE A 656 0.83 -58.75 0.76
CA PHE A 656 1.90 -58.60 1.77
C PHE A 656 2.04 -57.27 2.52
N HIS A 657 1.74 -57.33 3.82
CA HIS A 657 2.46 -56.60 4.85
C HIS A 657 3.85 -57.22 5.07
N ASP A 658 4.88 -56.39 5.06
CA ASP A 658 5.99 -56.57 5.99
C ASP A 658 6.54 -55.19 6.44
N ARG A 659 6.73 -55.07 7.75
CA ARG A 659 7.08 -53.85 8.48
C ARG A 659 8.60 -53.67 8.52
N LEU A 660 9.06 -52.44 8.41
CA LEU A 660 10.12 -51.92 9.30
C LEU A 660 9.75 -50.51 9.77
N ASN A 661 9.59 -50.41 11.08
CA ASN A 661 9.25 -49.22 11.85
C ASN A 661 10.38 -48.20 11.85
N PHE A 662 10.03 -46.91 11.80
CA PHE A 662 10.62 -45.93 12.74
C PHE A 662 9.53 -45.03 13.28
N SER A 663 9.43 -45.03 14.60
CA SER A 663 8.47 -44.31 15.43
C SER A 663 8.79 -42.82 15.51
N THR A 664 7.81 -41.97 15.22
CA THR A 664 7.71 -40.66 15.85
C THR A 664 6.34 -40.55 16.51
N SER A 665 6.37 -40.36 17.82
CA SER A 665 5.23 -40.26 18.71
C SER A 665 4.37 -39.03 18.39
N SER A 666 3.07 -39.28 18.22
CA SER A 666 2.01 -38.29 18.21
C SER A 666 2.02 -37.41 19.46
N TRP A 667 2.00 -36.09 19.29
CA TRP A 667 1.46 -35.16 20.27
C TRP A 667 0.02 -34.82 19.83
N HIS A 668 -0.96 -35.53 20.38
CA HIS A 668 -2.36 -35.17 20.26
C HIS A 668 -2.76 -34.25 21.42
N PHE A 669 -3.14 -33.01 21.09
CA PHE A 669 -4.05 -32.21 21.90
C PHE A 669 -5.45 -32.83 21.79
N LYS A 670 -6.01 -33.31 22.90
CA LYS A 670 -7.43 -33.70 22.98
C LYS A 670 -8.28 -32.46 23.22
N THR A 671 -9.06 -32.09 22.21
CA THR A 671 -10.30 -31.34 22.33
C THR A 671 -11.35 -32.19 23.05
N THR A 672 -12.08 -31.60 24.00
CA THR A 672 -13.30 -32.19 24.55
C THR A 672 -14.51 -31.38 24.09
N GLY A 673 -15.31 -31.98 23.20
CA GLY A 673 -16.68 -31.58 22.87
C GLY A 673 -17.67 -32.67 23.33
N ARG A 674 -18.74 -32.22 23.99
CA ARG A 674 -19.82 -32.97 24.66
C ARG A 674 -20.50 -34.06 23.81
N LEU A 675 -21.05 -35.08 24.49
CA LEU A 675 -22.46 -35.49 24.40
C LEU A 675 -22.90 -36.27 25.66
N MET A 676 -24.21 -36.29 25.88
CA MET A 676 -24.98 -36.51 27.13
C MET A 676 -25.03 -37.98 27.59
N GLU A 677 -25.09 -38.20 28.93
CA GLU A 677 -26.20 -38.85 29.69
C GLU A 677 -25.75 -39.51 31.01
N ASN A 678 -26.50 -39.19 32.08
CA ASN A 678 -26.83 -39.96 33.28
C ASN A 678 -25.77 -40.83 34.00
N ALA A 679 -25.39 -40.44 35.23
CA ALA A 679 -25.76 -41.16 36.46
C ALA A 679 -25.00 -40.64 37.71
N MET A 680 -25.71 -40.73 38.83
CA MET A 680 -25.39 -40.34 40.21
C MET A 680 -24.06 -40.89 40.78
N GLY A 681 -23.45 -40.18 41.74
CA GLY A 681 -22.65 -40.84 42.79
C GLY A 681 -21.37 -40.12 43.29
N ALA A 682 -21.52 -39.34 44.36
CA ALA A 682 -20.64 -39.15 45.53
C ALA A 682 -19.09 -39.34 45.48
N ASN A 683 -18.42 -38.31 46.05
CA ASN A 683 -17.37 -38.35 47.08
C ASN A 683 -15.86 -38.58 46.77
N LYS A 684 -15.10 -37.52 47.12
CA LYS A 684 -13.92 -37.49 48.05
C LYS A 684 -12.50 -37.93 47.60
N LEU A 685 -11.55 -37.07 48.05
CA LEU A 685 -10.15 -37.32 48.43
C LEU A 685 -9.14 -37.55 47.27
N ALA A 686 -7.84 -37.27 47.34
CA ALA A 686 -6.96 -36.44 48.17
C ALA A 686 -5.53 -36.65 47.65
N THR A 687 -4.70 -35.61 47.75
CA THR A 687 -3.26 -35.64 48.10
C THR A 687 -2.17 -36.28 47.20
N LYS A 688 -1.11 -35.46 47.06
CA LYS A 688 0.33 -35.79 47.24
C LYS A 688 1.12 -36.42 46.09
N SER A 689 1.96 -35.55 45.49
CA SER A 689 3.43 -35.61 45.45
C SER A 689 4.12 -36.93 45.12
N LEU A 690 4.97 -36.90 44.09
CA LEU A 690 6.30 -37.50 44.16
C LEU A 690 7.27 -36.83 43.17
N ARG A 691 8.26 -36.14 43.75
CA ARG A 691 9.54 -35.79 43.14
C ARG A 691 10.30 -37.07 42.82
N ARG A 692 11.05 -37.09 41.71
CA ARG A 692 12.41 -37.67 41.72
C ARG A 692 13.30 -37.02 40.67
N SER A 693 14.39 -36.49 41.19
CA SER A 693 15.59 -35.92 40.59
C SER A 693 16.48 -37.00 39.96
N PHE A 694 17.18 -36.67 38.88
CA PHE A 694 18.51 -37.20 38.56
C PHE A 694 19.34 -36.13 37.84
N GLU A 695 20.54 -35.91 38.37
CA GLU A 695 21.61 -35.02 37.89
C GLU A 695 22.65 -35.85 37.08
N PRO A 696 23.73 -35.25 36.51
CA PRO A 696 24.17 -35.50 35.14
C PRO A 696 25.53 -36.22 35.05
N GLU A 697 25.80 -36.89 33.91
CA GLU A 697 27.16 -37.01 33.35
C GLU A 697 27.13 -37.69 31.97
N ILE A 698 27.68 -36.99 30.97
CA ILE A 698 28.63 -37.45 29.94
C ILE A 698 28.60 -36.40 28.82
N LEU A 699 29.45 -35.38 29.01
CA LEU A 699 29.97 -34.46 28.00
C LEU A 699 31.42 -34.90 27.74
N SER A 700 31.69 -35.61 26.64
CA SER A 700 32.97 -35.52 25.93
C SER A 700 32.87 -36.26 24.60
N ARG A 701 33.42 -35.65 23.54
CA ARG A 701 33.53 -36.11 22.13
C ARG A 701 32.38 -35.68 21.22
N LEU A 702 32.45 -34.44 20.75
CA LEU A 702 32.67 -34.10 19.33
C LEU A 702 32.71 -32.57 19.14
N GLU A 703 33.65 -31.92 19.83
CA GLU A 703 34.14 -30.58 19.46
C GLU A 703 35.58 -30.72 18.99
N SER A 704 35.79 -30.88 17.69
CA SER A 704 37.03 -30.49 17.03
C SER A 704 36.86 -30.53 15.51
N ARG A 705 36.54 -29.37 14.92
CA ARG A 705 37.06 -28.84 13.65
C ARG A 705 36.14 -27.71 13.17
N TYR A 706 36.77 -26.63 12.69
CA TYR A 706 36.21 -25.36 12.22
C TYR A 706 36.15 -24.22 13.25
N SER A 707 37.34 -23.84 13.71
CA SER A 707 37.70 -22.46 13.99
C SER A 707 39.00 -22.18 13.22
N ALA A 708 38.95 -21.30 12.22
CA ALA A 708 40.05 -20.45 11.76
C ALA A 708 39.64 -19.69 10.48
N LEU A 709 39.99 -18.40 10.45
CA LEU A 709 39.92 -17.41 9.35
C LEU A 709 38.68 -16.49 9.34
N SER A 710 38.52 -15.75 10.42
CA SER A 710 38.19 -14.31 10.35
C SER A 710 39.50 -13.53 10.18
N ASN A 711 39.57 -12.60 9.23
CA ASN A 711 40.41 -11.41 9.36
C ASN A 711 39.81 -10.27 8.54
N ASN A 712 39.60 -9.16 9.24
CA ASN A 712 39.25 -7.85 8.73
C ASN A 712 40.36 -7.29 7.84
N ALA A 713 39.98 -6.58 6.79
CA ALA A 713 40.80 -5.52 6.21
C ALA A 713 39.86 -4.38 5.80
N GLU A 714 39.91 -3.31 6.58
CA GLU A 714 39.44 -1.98 6.18
C GLU A 714 40.28 -1.47 5.01
N LEU A 715 39.63 -0.86 4.03
CA LEU A 715 40.25 -0.01 3.01
C LEU A 715 39.20 1.03 2.59
N THR A 716 39.35 2.24 3.13
CA THR A 716 38.76 3.49 2.64
C THR A 716 39.43 3.91 1.32
N PHE A 717 38.70 4.48 0.36
CA PHE A 717 39.05 5.72 -0.37
C PHE A 717 38.03 6.12 -1.47
N TYR A 718 37.68 7.42 -1.43
CA TYR A 718 37.24 8.41 -2.43
C TYR A 718 36.16 8.15 -3.50
N ASP A 719 35.19 9.07 -3.49
CA ASP A 719 34.43 9.58 -4.65
C ASP A 719 35.36 10.07 -5.76
N GLU A 720 34.98 9.81 -7.02
CA GLU A 720 35.11 10.77 -8.11
C GLU A 720 34.23 10.36 -9.30
N GLU A 721 33.36 11.29 -9.69
CA GLU A 721 32.58 11.31 -10.91
C GLU A 721 33.50 11.28 -12.14
N GLN A 722 33.12 10.54 -13.19
CA GLN A 722 33.47 10.92 -14.55
C GLN A 722 32.50 10.29 -15.56
N GLU A 723 31.67 11.17 -16.11
CA GLU A 723 30.97 11.00 -17.37
C GLU A 723 31.97 10.64 -18.48
N ALA A 724 31.67 9.57 -19.23
CA ALA A 724 32.28 9.31 -20.52
C ALA A 724 31.17 9.04 -21.53
N CYS A 725 30.85 10.08 -22.30
CA CYS A 725 30.04 10.02 -23.49
C CYS A 725 30.70 9.09 -24.52
N LEU A 726 29.97 8.10 -24.99
CA LEU A 726 30.27 7.42 -26.25
C LEU A 726 28.99 7.44 -27.09
N ASP A 727 28.93 8.42 -27.98
CA ASP A 727 28.17 8.35 -29.22
C ASP A 727 28.63 7.11 -30.01
N ASP A 728 27.70 6.24 -30.40
CA ASP A 728 27.81 5.60 -31.70
C ASP A 728 26.45 5.07 -32.18
N ASP A 729 26.00 5.69 -33.26
CA ASP A 729 24.92 5.27 -34.14
C ASP A 729 25.06 3.80 -34.55
N ARG A 730 24.13 2.93 -34.12
CA ARG A 730 23.84 1.67 -34.84
C ARG A 730 22.35 1.35 -34.85
N SER A 731 21.71 1.87 -35.89
CA SER A 731 20.52 1.30 -36.51
C SER A 731 20.70 -0.21 -36.72
N THR A 732 19.94 -1.02 -35.99
CA THR A 732 19.93 -2.48 -36.16
C THR A 732 18.58 -2.91 -36.73
N ILE A 733 18.66 -3.26 -38.01
CA ILE A 733 17.64 -3.89 -38.84
C ILE A 733 17.14 -5.16 -38.15
N VAL A 734 15.89 -5.15 -37.72
CA VAL A 734 15.19 -6.35 -37.22
C VAL A 734 14.74 -7.18 -38.42
N HIS A 735 15.37 -8.33 -38.63
CA HIS A 735 14.87 -9.35 -39.55
C HIS A 735 13.62 -10.00 -38.99
N HIS A 736 12.45 -9.61 -39.51
CA HIS A 736 11.20 -10.34 -39.33
C HIS A 736 11.30 -11.75 -39.94
N ARG A 737 11.05 -12.78 -39.12
CA ARG A 737 10.56 -14.09 -39.59
C ARG A 737 9.12 -14.25 -39.12
N ASN A 738 8.19 -14.05 -40.05
CA ASN A 738 6.80 -14.42 -39.91
C ASN A 738 6.66 -15.95 -39.84
N THR A 739 6.23 -16.46 -38.69
CA THR A 739 5.60 -17.78 -38.60
C THR A 739 4.25 -17.61 -37.91
N ALA A 740 3.18 -17.81 -38.67
CA ALA A 740 1.80 -17.75 -38.19
C ALA A 740 1.55 -18.76 -37.06
N THR A 741 1.13 -18.30 -35.88
CA THR A 741 0.72 -19.13 -34.74
C THR A 741 -0.79 -19.33 -34.76
N HIS A 742 -1.23 -20.60 -34.65
CA HIS A 742 -2.64 -20.97 -34.57
C HIS A 742 -3.21 -20.73 -33.16
N ALA A 743 -4.43 -20.23 -33.08
CA ALA A 743 -5.13 -19.85 -31.84
C ALA A 743 -5.45 -21.07 -30.94
N HIS A 744 -5.20 -20.92 -29.63
CA HIS A 744 -5.66 -21.84 -28.59
C HIS A 744 -6.79 -21.15 -27.81
N SER A 745 -7.92 -21.83 -27.55
CA SER A 745 -9.12 -21.24 -26.93
C SER A 745 -9.11 -21.34 -25.39
N ILE A 746 -9.15 -20.20 -24.71
CA ILE A 746 -9.65 -20.07 -23.34
C ILE A 746 -11.04 -19.45 -23.47
N THR A 747 -12.07 -20.13 -22.96
CA THR A 747 -13.45 -19.59 -22.99
C THR A 747 -13.80 -19.05 -21.61
N LEU A 748 -14.03 -17.74 -21.54
CA LEU A 748 -14.35 -17.02 -20.31
C LEU A 748 -15.86 -16.86 -20.13
N GLN A 749 -16.34 -16.96 -18.89
CA GLN A 749 -17.71 -16.56 -18.55
C GLN A 749 -17.73 -15.04 -18.30
N ASN A 750 -18.50 -14.30 -19.10
CA ASN A 750 -18.67 -12.87 -18.89
C ASN A 750 -19.64 -12.62 -17.72
N TRP A 751 -19.26 -11.73 -16.81
CA TRP A 751 -20.17 -11.19 -15.78
C TRP A 751 -21.29 -10.39 -16.44
N ASP A 752 -22.54 -10.83 -16.25
CA ASP A 752 -23.72 -10.09 -16.72
C ASP A 752 -24.79 -10.01 -15.62
N PRO A 753 -24.81 -8.92 -14.84
CA PRO A 753 -25.77 -8.75 -13.76
C PRO A 753 -27.16 -8.42 -14.34
N GLN A 754 -28.17 -9.18 -13.92
CA GLN A 754 -29.57 -8.96 -14.29
C GLN A 754 -30.19 -7.84 -13.44
N THR A 755 -29.71 -6.61 -13.65
CA THR A 755 -30.16 -5.43 -12.90
C THR A 755 -30.93 -4.46 -13.80
N PRO A 756 -31.95 -3.74 -13.26
CA PRO A 756 -32.77 -2.84 -14.06
C PRO A 756 -31.99 -1.73 -14.79
N TYR A 757 -30.91 -1.23 -14.17
CA TYR A 757 -30.09 -0.17 -14.76
C TYR A 757 -29.20 -0.67 -15.91
N ILE A 758 -28.70 -1.91 -15.84
CA ILE A 758 -27.95 -2.52 -16.94
C ILE A 758 -28.84 -2.81 -18.13
N ASP A 759 -30.08 -3.27 -17.93
CA ASP A 759 -31.03 -3.50 -19.02
C ASP A 759 -31.36 -2.21 -19.77
N LYS A 760 -31.51 -1.08 -19.04
CA LYS A 760 -31.67 0.25 -19.66
C LYS A 760 -30.46 0.63 -20.50
N ILE A 761 -29.23 0.44 -20.00
CA ILE A 761 -28.01 0.76 -20.75
C ILE A 761 -27.84 -0.15 -21.98
N LYS A 762 -28.19 -1.44 -21.86
CA LYS A 762 -28.19 -2.40 -22.98
C LYS A 762 -29.18 -2.06 -24.09
N SER A 763 -30.23 -1.28 -23.78
CA SER A 763 -31.24 -0.86 -24.76
C SER A 763 -30.70 0.11 -25.84
N THR A 764 -29.51 0.69 -25.61
CA THR A 764 -28.87 1.62 -26.55
C THR A 764 -27.49 1.12 -26.99
N THR A 765 -27.15 1.39 -28.25
CA THR A 765 -25.81 1.17 -28.82
C THR A 765 -24.99 2.47 -28.94
N ASN A 766 -25.60 3.61 -28.66
CA ASN A 766 -24.97 4.92 -28.70
C ASN A 766 -24.35 5.26 -27.33
N LEU A 767 -23.05 5.60 -27.32
CA LEU A 767 -22.25 5.89 -26.12
C LEU A 767 -22.79 7.09 -25.32
N GLN A 768 -23.18 8.17 -25.99
CA GLN A 768 -23.73 9.36 -25.31
C GLN A 768 -25.07 9.06 -24.64
N LYS A 769 -25.94 8.29 -25.29
CA LYS A 769 -27.19 7.83 -24.68
C LYS A 769 -26.93 6.89 -23.51
N ALA A 770 -25.96 5.97 -23.63
CA ALA A 770 -25.57 5.09 -22.54
C ALA A 770 -25.07 5.89 -21.33
N TYR A 771 -24.27 6.93 -21.58
CA TYR A 771 -23.79 7.83 -20.54
C TYR A 771 -24.92 8.63 -19.88
N GLN A 772 -25.87 9.15 -20.66
CA GLN A 772 -27.03 9.84 -20.10
C GLN A 772 -27.86 8.93 -19.20
N ILE A 773 -28.12 7.68 -19.64
CA ILE A 773 -28.83 6.69 -18.81
C ILE A 773 -28.07 6.42 -17.50
N TYR A 774 -26.74 6.31 -17.55
CA TYR A 774 -25.92 6.19 -16.34
C TYR A 774 -26.14 7.39 -15.40
N LEU A 775 -26.08 8.62 -15.90
CA LEU A 775 -26.27 9.82 -15.08
C LEU A 775 -27.68 9.88 -14.45
N ASP A 776 -28.70 9.47 -15.20
CA ASP A 776 -30.09 9.44 -14.75
C ASP A 776 -30.29 8.40 -13.63
N GLU A 777 -29.74 7.19 -13.79
CA GLU A 777 -29.86 6.13 -12.78
C GLU A 777 -28.99 6.39 -11.55
N ARG A 778 -27.84 7.08 -11.69
CA ARG A 778 -26.86 7.29 -10.63
C ARG A 778 -27.45 7.90 -9.36
N GLN A 779 -28.43 8.80 -9.48
CA GLN A 779 -29.08 9.41 -8.31
C GLN A 779 -29.71 8.36 -7.38
N SER A 780 -30.17 7.24 -7.93
CA SER A 780 -30.78 6.14 -7.17
C SER A 780 -29.76 5.17 -6.57
N TYR A 781 -28.52 5.18 -7.06
CA TYR A 781 -27.48 4.20 -6.71
C TYR A 781 -26.17 4.85 -6.24
N LEU A 782 -26.20 6.11 -5.83
CA LEU A 782 -25.01 6.93 -5.53
C LEU A 782 -24.05 6.29 -4.52
N LYS A 783 -24.58 5.59 -3.51
CA LYS A 783 -23.79 4.90 -2.48
C LYS A 783 -23.55 3.41 -2.76
N SER A 784 -23.81 2.94 -3.99
CA SER A 784 -23.69 1.53 -4.36
C SER A 784 -22.46 1.31 -5.24
N PRO A 785 -21.34 0.80 -4.70
CA PRO A 785 -20.15 0.47 -5.49
C PRO A 785 -20.47 -0.48 -6.66
N SER A 786 -21.38 -1.43 -6.43
CA SER A 786 -21.85 -2.40 -7.42
C SER A 786 -22.32 -1.77 -8.72
N PHE A 787 -23.06 -0.66 -8.62
CA PHE A 787 -23.61 0.05 -9.76
C PHE A 787 -22.49 0.56 -10.70
N TYR A 788 -21.44 1.15 -10.12
CA TYR A 788 -20.30 1.66 -10.89
C TYR A 788 -19.50 0.52 -11.53
N PHE A 789 -19.24 -0.56 -10.80
CA PHE A 789 -18.53 -1.74 -11.33
C PHE A 789 -19.26 -2.40 -12.50
N ASP A 790 -20.58 -2.59 -12.38
CA ASP A 790 -21.38 -3.28 -13.38
C ASP A 790 -21.42 -2.48 -14.70
N ILE A 791 -21.60 -1.16 -14.62
CA ILE A 791 -21.63 -0.28 -15.78
C ILE A 791 -20.25 -0.16 -16.43
N ALA A 792 -19.20 0.04 -15.63
CA ALA A 792 -17.83 0.08 -16.14
C ALA A 792 -17.48 -1.22 -16.87
N SER A 793 -17.78 -2.38 -16.26
CA SER A 793 -17.57 -3.70 -16.86
C SER A 793 -18.32 -3.87 -18.18
N TYR A 794 -19.57 -3.39 -18.26
CA TYR A 794 -20.32 -3.38 -19.51
C TYR A 794 -19.64 -2.54 -20.59
N LEU A 795 -19.20 -1.31 -20.28
CA LEU A 795 -18.54 -0.44 -21.24
C LEU A 795 -17.21 -1.04 -21.75
N PHE A 796 -16.41 -1.64 -20.86
CA PHE A 796 -15.19 -2.36 -21.24
C PHE A 796 -15.49 -3.58 -22.13
N SER A 797 -16.57 -4.32 -21.85
CA SER A 797 -16.98 -5.45 -22.69
C SER A 797 -17.34 -5.01 -24.11
N LYS A 798 -17.93 -3.82 -24.27
CA LYS A 798 -18.26 -3.24 -25.58
C LYS A 798 -17.01 -2.86 -26.35
N ALA A 799 -16.04 -2.21 -25.69
CA ALA A 799 -14.74 -1.90 -26.29
C ALA A 799 -14.00 -3.15 -26.79
N ARG A 800 -14.05 -4.26 -26.04
CA ARG A 800 -13.48 -5.55 -26.47
C ARG A 800 -14.24 -6.18 -27.66
N SER A 801 -15.57 -6.07 -27.67
CA SER A 801 -16.42 -6.70 -28.70
C SER A 801 -16.26 -6.10 -30.11
N SER A 802 -15.97 -4.80 -30.20
CA SER A 802 -15.75 -4.09 -31.47
C SER A 802 -14.41 -4.45 -32.13
N ILE A 803 -13.42 -4.91 -31.36
CA ILE A 803 -12.11 -5.41 -31.86
C ILE A 803 -12.27 -6.76 -32.58
N SER A 804 -13.17 -7.62 -32.11
CA SER A 804 -13.39 -8.97 -32.67
C SER A 804 -13.94 -9.01 -34.12
N LYS A 805 -14.36 -7.87 -34.67
CA LYS A 805 -14.85 -7.74 -36.05
C LYS A 805 -13.79 -7.31 -37.06
N SER A 806 -12.58 -6.95 -36.61
CA SER A 806 -11.46 -6.63 -37.49
C SER A 806 -10.15 -7.22 -36.98
N SER A 807 -9.63 -8.22 -37.70
CA SER A 807 -8.37 -8.94 -37.51
C SER A 807 -8.36 -10.09 -36.48
N SER A 808 -8.03 -11.27 -37.01
CA SER A 808 -7.84 -12.52 -36.29
C SER A 808 -6.37 -12.68 -35.87
N SER A 809 -6.02 -12.29 -34.65
CA SER A 809 -4.86 -12.81 -33.90
C SER A 809 -4.85 -12.24 -32.48
N SER A 810 -5.23 -13.05 -31.50
CA SER A 810 -5.33 -12.71 -30.07
C SER A 810 -3.98 -12.56 -29.35
N ILE A 811 -2.88 -12.26 -30.05
CA ILE A 811 -1.51 -12.27 -29.47
C ILE A 811 -0.74 -10.96 -29.63
N ASP A 812 -1.25 -9.97 -30.39
CA ASP A 812 -0.59 -8.67 -30.57
C ASP A 812 -1.24 -7.49 -29.82
N ILE A 813 -2.27 -7.75 -29.00
CA ILE A 813 -3.06 -6.67 -28.37
C ILE A 813 -2.39 -6.14 -27.09
N PHE A 814 -1.69 -6.97 -26.31
CA PHE A 814 -1.15 -6.52 -25.02
C PHE A 814 0.18 -5.74 -25.11
N ASN A 815 0.94 -5.86 -26.20
CA ASN A 815 2.21 -5.13 -26.38
C ASN A 815 2.06 -3.73 -26.97
N LYS A 816 0.84 -3.32 -27.37
CA LYS A 816 0.58 -1.98 -27.93
C LYS A 816 0.07 -0.96 -26.91
N HIS A 817 -0.31 -1.39 -25.70
CA HIS A 817 -0.83 -0.51 -24.66
C HIS A 817 0.22 0.08 -23.70
N HIS A 818 1.52 -0.15 -23.93
CA HIS A 818 2.59 0.59 -23.24
C HIS A 818 2.66 2.08 -23.61
N SER A 819 1.84 2.51 -24.57
CA SER A 819 1.70 3.91 -24.94
C SER A 819 0.22 4.30 -25.07
N ILE A 820 -0.57 4.17 -24.00
CA ILE A 820 -1.37 5.36 -23.68
C ILE A 820 -0.35 6.35 -23.17
N SER A 821 0.18 7.18 -24.06
CA SER A 821 0.87 8.38 -23.62
C SER A 821 -0.16 9.18 -22.84
N ILE A 822 -0.14 9.07 -21.52
CA ILE A 822 -0.88 9.96 -20.62
C ILE A 822 -0.41 11.43 -20.83
N PHE A 823 0.68 11.63 -21.58
CA PHE A 823 1.20 12.91 -22.06
C PHE A 823 0.67 13.37 -23.43
N GLY A 824 -0.39 12.76 -23.96
CA GLY A 824 -1.02 13.19 -25.22
C GLY A 824 -2.49 13.51 -25.04
N PHE A 825 -2.81 14.80 -24.99
CA PHE A 825 -4.15 15.38 -25.07
C PHE A 825 -5.10 14.59 -26.00
N LYS A 826 -6.00 13.80 -25.42
CA LYS A 826 -7.14 13.18 -26.11
C LYS A 826 -8.35 13.21 -25.17
N THR A 827 -9.31 14.06 -25.50
CA THR A 827 -10.60 14.18 -24.83
C THR A 827 -11.75 13.91 -25.81
N PHE A 828 -12.94 13.66 -25.25
CA PHE A 828 -14.21 13.63 -25.95
C PHE A 828 -14.49 15.01 -26.57
N SER A 829 -14.15 15.20 -27.84
CA SER A 829 -14.67 16.30 -28.65
C SER A 829 -15.90 15.87 -29.43
N HIS A 830 -16.96 16.68 -29.37
CA HIS A 830 -17.92 16.76 -30.45
C HIS A 830 -17.20 17.40 -31.63
N ASP A 831 -17.12 16.68 -32.75
CA ASP A 831 -16.51 17.09 -34.03
C ASP A 831 -14.98 16.99 -34.11
N THR A 832 -14.49 15.88 -34.66
CA THR A 832 -13.63 15.80 -35.87
C THR A 832 -13.20 14.35 -36.16
N HIS A 833 -13.01 14.04 -37.43
CA HIS A 833 -13.19 12.73 -38.08
C HIS A 833 -12.14 11.61 -37.82
N HIS A 834 -11.45 11.55 -36.67
CA HIS A 834 -10.50 10.44 -36.39
C HIS A 834 -10.34 10.07 -34.91
N ASN A 835 -11.44 9.88 -34.19
CA ASN A 835 -11.42 9.22 -32.86
C ASN A 835 -12.03 7.82 -32.98
N ASN A 836 -11.27 6.79 -32.61
CA ASN A 836 -11.79 5.42 -32.54
C ASN A 836 -12.87 5.35 -31.45
N ASP A 837 -14.09 4.92 -31.80
CA ASP A 837 -15.19 4.77 -30.83
C ASP A 837 -14.80 3.93 -29.61
N ASN A 838 -13.84 2.99 -29.76
CA ASN A 838 -13.35 2.12 -28.69
C ASN A 838 -12.65 2.88 -27.56
N ASP A 839 -11.77 3.83 -27.89
CA ASP A 839 -11.02 4.61 -26.91
C ASP A 839 -11.99 5.42 -26.01
N ASN A 840 -13.13 5.85 -26.59
CA ASN A 840 -14.17 6.58 -25.87
C ASN A 840 -14.94 5.70 -24.86
N TYR A 841 -15.19 4.42 -25.18
CA TYR A 841 -15.80 3.47 -24.23
C TYR A 841 -14.86 3.17 -23.05
N GLU A 842 -13.56 3.00 -23.32
CA GLU A 842 -12.56 2.72 -22.28
C GLU A 842 -12.35 3.90 -21.33
N LEU A 843 -12.20 5.12 -21.87
CA LEU A 843 -12.07 6.33 -21.06
C LEU A 843 -13.30 6.57 -20.19
N LEU A 844 -14.50 6.36 -20.74
CA LEU A 844 -15.73 6.51 -19.99
C LEU A 844 -15.89 5.40 -18.93
N GLY A 845 -15.58 4.15 -19.27
CA GLY A 845 -15.58 3.03 -18.34
C GLY A 845 -14.64 3.27 -17.16
N LEU A 846 -13.44 3.78 -17.42
CA LEU A 846 -12.47 4.16 -16.39
C LEU A 846 -12.99 5.30 -15.51
N ARG A 847 -13.59 6.34 -16.10
CA ARG A 847 -14.23 7.44 -15.37
C ARG A 847 -15.35 6.97 -14.46
N ILE A 848 -16.17 6.02 -14.92
CA ILE A 848 -17.23 5.46 -14.09
C ILE A 848 -16.65 4.60 -12.96
N LEU A 849 -15.65 3.76 -13.25
CA LEU A 849 -15.00 2.89 -12.28
C LEU A 849 -14.34 3.68 -11.13
N THR A 850 -13.65 4.78 -11.44
CA THR A 850 -12.91 5.56 -10.44
C THR A 850 -13.81 6.33 -9.47
N ASN A 851 -15.12 6.47 -9.74
CA ASN A 851 -16.07 6.98 -8.75
C ASN A 851 -16.06 6.17 -7.45
N VAL A 852 -15.74 4.87 -7.51
CA VAL A 852 -15.67 4.01 -6.32
C VAL A 852 -14.62 4.50 -5.34
N LEU A 853 -13.55 5.16 -5.83
CA LEU A 853 -12.51 5.75 -4.99
C LEU A 853 -13.00 6.97 -4.20
N GLU A 854 -14.09 7.60 -4.63
CA GLU A 854 -14.69 8.78 -3.95
C GLU A 854 -15.74 8.40 -2.90
N LEU A 855 -16.14 7.12 -2.79
CA LEU A 855 -17.21 6.68 -1.89
C LEU A 855 -16.73 6.42 -0.46
N GLU A 856 -15.64 5.66 -0.29
CA GLU A 856 -15.05 5.31 1.02
C GLU A 856 -13.55 5.04 0.88
N LEU A 857 -12.73 6.10 0.95
CA LEU A 857 -11.26 6.03 0.76
C LEU A 857 -10.55 5.06 1.72
N GLU A 858 -11.07 4.83 2.92
CA GLU A 858 -10.44 3.92 3.90
C GLU A 858 -10.81 2.43 3.72
N SER A 859 -11.70 2.09 2.78
CA SER A 859 -12.17 0.72 2.60
C SER A 859 -11.19 -0.10 1.76
N SER A 860 -10.27 -0.78 2.46
CA SER A 860 -9.32 -1.74 1.83
C SER A 860 -9.97 -2.75 0.87
N GLN A 861 -11.19 -3.21 1.17
CA GLN A 861 -11.93 -4.12 0.29
C GLN A 861 -12.34 -3.44 -1.04
N LEU A 862 -12.89 -2.23 -0.97
CA LEU A 862 -13.30 -1.48 -2.16
C LEU A 862 -12.11 -1.14 -3.04
N LEU A 863 -11.04 -0.64 -2.43
CA LEU A 863 -9.78 -0.35 -3.12
C LEU A 863 -9.23 -1.59 -3.81
N ARG A 864 -9.22 -2.75 -3.13
CA ARG A 864 -8.74 -4.02 -3.70
C ARG A 864 -9.58 -4.46 -4.89
N THR A 865 -10.91 -4.29 -4.81
CA THR A 865 -11.81 -4.60 -5.93
C THR A 865 -11.53 -3.72 -7.15
N VAL A 866 -11.32 -2.41 -6.94
CA VAL A 866 -10.93 -1.48 -8.02
C VAL A 866 -9.56 -1.88 -8.59
N ALA A 867 -8.58 -2.18 -7.74
CA ALA A 867 -7.24 -2.57 -8.15
C ALA A 867 -7.26 -3.86 -8.98
N TYR A 868 -7.99 -4.90 -8.55
CA TYR A 868 -8.17 -6.14 -9.32
C TYR A 868 -8.79 -5.86 -10.69
N LYS A 869 -9.77 -4.95 -10.77
CA LYS A 869 -10.35 -4.57 -12.05
C LYS A 869 -9.35 -3.85 -12.95
N LEU A 870 -8.54 -2.94 -12.39
CA LEU A 870 -7.49 -2.25 -13.15
C LEU A 870 -6.40 -3.20 -13.64
N VAL A 871 -6.03 -4.22 -12.85
CA VAL A 871 -5.11 -5.29 -13.25
C VAL A 871 -5.69 -6.10 -14.41
N GLU A 872 -6.98 -6.49 -14.35
CA GLU A 872 -7.67 -7.17 -15.46
C GLU A 872 -7.69 -6.33 -16.75
N LEU A 873 -7.70 -5.00 -16.61
CA LEU A 873 -7.69 -4.05 -17.73
C LEU A 873 -6.27 -3.73 -18.23
N GLY A 874 -5.21 -4.20 -17.56
CA GLY A 874 -3.83 -3.88 -17.88
C GLY A 874 -3.40 -2.44 -17.50
N LEU A 875 -4.19 -1.72 -16.71
CA LEU A 875 -3.89 -0.37 -16.22
C LEU A 875 -3.00 -0.42 -14.96
N LEU A 876 -1.82 -1.02 -15.10
CA LEU A 876 -0.97 -1.43 -13.98
C LEU A 876 -0.47 -0.26 -13.12
N ASN A 877 -0.16 0.90 -13.70
CA ASN A 877 0.30 2.07 -12.93
C ASN A 877 -0.77 2.57 -11.94
N LEU A 878 -2.04 2.57 -12.35
CA LEU A 878 -3.14 2.97 -11.46
C LEU A 878 -3.39 1.91 -10.39
N ALA A 879 -3.30 0.62 -10.75
CA ALA A 879 -3.41 -0.47 -9.80
C ALA A 879 -2.29 -0.45 -8.75
N GLU A 880 -1.05 -0.17 -9.17
CA GLU A 880 0.12 -0.04 -8.29
C GLU A 880 -0.13 0.98 -7.19
N ASN A 881 -0.57 2.19 -7.55
CA ASN A 881 -0.85 3.26 -6.58
C ASN A 881 -1.90 2.84 -5.54
N ILE A 882 -2.95 2.16 -5.99
CA ILE A 882 -3.99 1.66 -5.09
C ILE A 882 -3.45 0.54 -4.19
N PHE A 883 -2.64 -0.40 -4.72
CA PHE A 883 -2.04 -1.46 -3.90
C PHE A 883 -1.04 -0.93 -2.87
N ARG A 884 -0.29 0.12 -3.19
CA ARG A 884 0.55 0.83 -2.21
C ARG A 884 -0.29 1.37 -1.07
N HIS A 885 -1.44 1.98 -1.36
CA HIS A 885 -2.38 2.44 -0.35
C HIS A 885 -3.11 1.30 0.39
N ILE A 886 -3.33 0.13 -0.24
CA ILE A 886 -3.87 -1.04 0.49
C ILE A 886 -2.84 -1.60 1.48
N ILE A 887 -1.55 -1.62 1.12
CA ILE A 887 -0.48 -2.06 2.02
C ILE A 887 -0.35 -1.16 3.24
N THR A 888 -0.60 0.15 3.09
CA THR A 888 -0.75 1.01 4.25
C THR A 888 -1.93 0.51 5.06
N LEU A 889 -3.16 0.61 4.57
CA LEU A 889 -4.36 0.23 5.34
C LEU A 889 -4.35 -1.19 5.97
N ARG A 890 -3.67 -2.16 5.35
CA ARG A 890 -3.65 -3.59 5.72
C ARG A 890 -2.24 -4.20 5.68
N SER A 891 -1.32 -3.63 6.45
CA SER A 891 0.05 -4.13 6.62
C SER A 891 0.16 -5.47 7.37
N ASP A 892 -0.93 -5.96 7.98
CA ASP A 892 -1.04 -7.28 8.60
C ASP A 892 -1.51 -8.39 7.65
N GLU A 893 -1.80 -8.05 6.39
CA GLU A 893 -2.28 -8.98 5.38
C GLU A 893 -1.16 -9.30 4.36
N PRO A 894 -0.70 -10.57 4.25
CA PRO A 894 0.32 -10.95 3.27
C PRO A 894 -0.14 -10.72 1.82
N GLN A 895 -1.45 -10.84 1.58
CA GLN A 895 -2.05 -10.69 0.26
C GLN A 895 -1.79 -9.29 -0.33
N SER A 896 -1.80 -8.24 0.49
CA SER A 896 -1.54 -6.86 0.05
C SER A 896 -0.12 -6.70 -0.54
N PHE A 897 0.88 -7.31 0.12
CA PHE A 897 2.27 -7.31 -0.34
C PHE A 897 2.47 -8.18 -1.59
N ARG A 898 1.81 -9.34 -1.64
CA ARG A 898 1.83 -10.24 -2.80
C ARG A 898 1.25 -9.56 -4.04
N ASP A 899 0.10 -8.89 -3.91
CA ASP A 899 -0.57 -8.23 -5.03
C ASP A 899 0.28 -7.08 -5.59
N LEU A 900 0.90 -6.26 -4.72
CA LEU A 900 1.85 -5.24 -5.16
C LEU A 900 3.06 -5.87 -5.86
N ALA A 901 3.64 -6.96 -5.32
CA ALA A 901 4.79 -7.63 -5.92
C ALA A 901 4.50 -8.11 -7.35
N LEU A 902 3.32 -8.69 -7.58
CA LEU A 902 2.89 -9.16 -8.90
C LEU A 902 2.66 -8.00 -9.88
N VAL A 903 2.02 -6.91 -9.43
CA VAL A 903 1.81 -5.73 -10.28
C VAL A 903 3.14 -5.05 -10.62
N LEU A 904 4.05 -4.91 -9.65
CA LEU A 904 5.39 -4.36 -9.89
C LEU A 904 6.23 -5.24 -10.81
N GLN A 905 6.08 -6.57 -10.73
CA GLN A 905 6.73 -7.47 -11.68
C GLN A 905 6.20 -7.23 -13.11
N GLU A 906 4.90 -7.01 -13.28
CA GLU A 906 4.25 -6.87 -14.58
C GLU A 906 4.35 -5.48 -15.21
N SER A 907 4.36 -4.42 -14.39
CA SER A 907 4.46 -3.03 -14.88
C SER A 907 5.84 -2.70 -15.45
N ASN A 908 6.87 -3.46 -15.06
CA ASN A 908 8.25 -2.99 -15.08
C ASN A 908 9.04 -3.37 -16.34
N ILE A 909 8.56 -2.93 -17.49
CA ILE A 909 9.19 -3.18 -18.79
C ILE A 909 10.40 -2.25 -19.06
N GLN A 910 10.65 -1.21 -18.23
CA GLN A 910 11.79 -0.28 -18.45
C GLN A 910 12.56 0.25 -17.21
N ASN A 911 12.07 0.21 -15.96
CA ASN A 911 12.74 0.85 -14.79
C ASN A 911 12.91 -0.10 -13.57
N LYS A 912 13.99 -0.86 -13.59
CA LYS A 912 14.29 -1.97 -12.65
C LYS A 912 14.50 -1.54 -11.19
N ASN A 913 13.43 -1.51 -10.38
CA ASN A 913 13.53 -1.53 -8.92
C ASN A 913 13.47 -2.98 -8.41
N ILE A 914 14.43 -3.82 -8.80
CA ILE A 914 14.49 -5.26 -8.46
C ILE A 914 14.48 -5.48 -6.94
N THR A 915 15.12 -4.57 -6.21
CA THR A 915 15.17 -4.55 -4.75
C THR A 915 13.79 -4.45 -4.14
N GLU A 916 12.97 -3.51 -4.61
CA GLU A 916 11.62 -3.31 -4.08
C GLU A 916 10.73 -4.53 -4.32
N ILE A 917 10.73 -5.08 -5.54
CA ILE A 917 9.95 -6.29 -5.88
C ILE A 917 10.40 -7.46 -4.99
N SER A 918 11.71 -7.66 -4.86
CA SER A 918 12.27 -8.71 -4.00
C SER A 918 11.86 -8.53 -2.55
N ASP A 919 11.81 -7.30 -2.04
CA ASP A 919 11.47 -7.01 -0.65
C ASP A 919 10.00 -7.29 -0.37
N GLN A 920 9.09 -6.98 -1.30
CA GLN A 920 7.68 -7.36 -1.17
C GLN A 920 7.49 -8.88 -1.12
N PHE A 921 8.15 -9.63 -2.01
CA PHE A 921 8.11 -11.10 -1.97
C PHE A 921 8.68 -11.67 -0.67
N LYS A 922 9.84 -11.18 -0.22
CA LYS A 922 10.46 -11.58 1.05
C LYS A 922 9.58 -11.28 2.25
N LYS A 923 8.89 -10.14 2.23
CA LYS A 923 7.98 -9.73 3.30
C LYS A 923 6.91 -10.80 3.49
N VAL A 924 6.30 -11.28 2.42
CA VAL A 924 5.32 -12.37 2.47
C VAL A 924 5.94 -13.69 2.95
N ILE A 925 7.08 -14.08 2.38
CA ILE A 925 7.69 -15.40 2.65
C ILE A 925 8.21 -15.52 4.09
N PHE A 926 8.82 -14.47 4.63
CA PHE A 926 9.58 -14.55 5.90
C PHE A 926 8.90 -13.92 7.11
N SER A 927 7.81 -13.17 6.94
CA SER A 927 7.06 -12.62 8.09
C SER A 927 6.20 -13.68 8.77
N GLU A 928 5.86 -13.44 10.05
CA GLU A 928 4.86 -14.24 10.76
C GLU A 928 3.46 -13.67 10.48
N TRP A 929 2.63 -14.47 9.84
CA TRP A 929 1.24 -14.12 9.53
C TRP A 929 0.26 -14.81 10.47
N ASP A 930 -0.94 -14.25 10.57
CA ASP A 930 -2.06 -14.88 11.25
C ASP A 930 -2.37 -16.26 10.62
N ASN A 931 -2.84 -17.22 11.41
CA ASN A 931 -3.11 -18.59 10.94
C ASN A 931 -4.15 -18.64 9.80
N ARG A 932 -4.92 -17.56 9.61
CA ARG A 932 -5.81 -17.39 8.45
C ARG A 932 -5.08 -17.39 7.11
N PHE A 933 -3.76 -17.14 7.06
CA PHE A 933 -2.97 -17.08 5.82
C PHE A 933 -2.00 -18.27 5.68
N THR A 934 -2.35 -19.43 6.23
CA THR A 934 -1.47 -20.60 6.25
C THR A 934 -1.06 -21.03 4.83
N GLU A 935 0.25 -21.19 4.59
CA GLU A 935 0.87 -21.59 3.31
C GLU A 935 0.93 -20.57 2.17
N ILE A 936 0.50 -19.33 2.37
CA ILE A 936 0.68 -18.29 1.34
C ILE A 936 2.15 -18.15 0.92
N GLU A 937 3.08 -18.43 1.83
CA GLU A 937 4.52 -18.39 1.58
C GLU A 937 4.94 -19.34 0.45
N LEU A 938 4.27 -20.48 0.27
CA LEU A 938 4.61 -21.46 -0.75
C LEU A 938 4.21 -21.00 -2.15
N THR A 939 2.99 -20.45 -2.29
CA THR A 939 2.50 -19.87 -3.54
C THR A 939 3.36 -18.68 -3.94
N THR A 940 3.63 -17.78 -2.99
CA THR A 940 4.48 -16.61 -3.21
C THR A 940 5.94 -16.97 -3.51
N LEU A 941 6.47 -18.06 -2.92
CA LEU A 941 7.81 -18.54 -3.25
C LEU A 941 7.90 -19.07 -4.69
N HIS A 942 6.85 -19.72 -5.21
CA HIS A 942 6.81 -20.16 -6.61
C HIS A 942 6.83 -18.94 -7.56
N GLU A 943 6.08 -17.89 -7.23
CA GLU A 943 6.05 -16.62 -7.96
C GLU A 943 7.39 -15.90 -7.91
N PHE A 944 8.01 -15.82 -6.74
CA PHE A 944 9.31 -15.20 -6.58
C PHE A 944 10.41 -15.97 -7.33
N ASN A 945 10.32 -17.29 -7.41
CA ASN A 945 11.22 -18.10 -8.22
C ASN A 945 11.06 -17.87 -9.73
N TRP A 946 9.84 -17.57 -10.19
CA TRP A 946 9.61 -17.13 -11.57
C TRP A 946 10.27 -15.78 -11.82
N PHE A 947 10.05 -14.80 -10.94
CA PHE A 947 10.73 -13.50 -10.98
C PHE A 947 12.26 -13.66 -11.01
N ILE A 948 12.85 -14.45 -10.11
CA ILE A 948 14.30 -14.72 -10.09
C ILE A 948 14.76 -15.30 -11.45
N PHE A 949 14.03 -16.26 -12.02
CA PHE A 949 14.38 -16.89 -13.29
C PHE A 949 14.35 -15.91 -14.46
N GLU A 950 13.31 -15.08 -14.55
CA GLU A 950 13.12 -14.08 -15.60
C GLU A 950 14.29 -13.09 -15.65
N TYR A 951 14.76 -12.64 -14.48
CA TYR A 951 15.84 -11.65 -14.37
C TYR A 951 17.26 -12.27 -14.36
N HIS A 952 17.44 -13.56 -14.06
CA HIS A 952 18.76 -14.22 -14.01
C HIS A 952 19.45 -14.28 -15.39
N GLN A 953 18.75 -13.97 -16.48
CA GLN A 953 19.35 -13.77 -17.80
C GLN A 953 20.24 -12.51 -17.90
N GLN A 954 20.33 -11.69 -16.83
CA GLN A 954 21.05 -10.40 -16.82
C GLN A 954 22.14 -10.24 -15.72
N ASN A 955 22.66 -11.34 -15.14
CA ASN A 955 23.95 -11.40 -14.39
C ASN A 955 24.10 -10.75 -12.98
N GLN A 956 23.06 -10.51 -12.16
CA GLN A 956 23.27 -9.98 -10.78
C GLN A 956 22.24 -10.43 -9.70
N ILE A 957 22.03 -11.74 -9.43
CA ILE A 957 20.96 -12.18 -8.49
C ILE A 957 21.44 -13.07 -7.31
N SER A 958 22.73 -13.38 -7.19
CA SER A 958 23.21 -14.42 -6.26
C SER A 958 22.98 -14.17 -4.76
N ASN A 959 22.47 -13.00 -4.34
CA ASN A 959 22.28 -12.62 -2.93
C ASN A 959 20.83 -12.31 -2.52
N LEU A 960 19.81 -12.54 -3.36
CA LEU A 960 18.43 -12.14 -3.02
C LEU A 960 17.75 -13.02 -1.95
N ILE A 961 17.92 -14.34 -1.97
CA ILE A 961 17.27 -15.26 -1.01
C ILE A 961 18.17 -16.49 -0.78
N ASP A 962 17.92 -17.24 0.30
CA ASP A 962 18.62 -18.52 0.57
C ASP A 962 18.58 -19.42 -0.68
N HIS A 963 19.75 -19.82 -1.17
CA HIS A 963 19.91 -20.57 -2.41
C HIS A 963 19.14 -21.91 -2.38
N ARG A 964 18.83 -22.47 -1.21
CA ARG A 964 18.04 -23.71 -1.08
C ARG A 964 16.57 -23.53 -1.47
N LEU A 965 16.06 -22.30 -1.44
CA LEU A 965 14.71 -21.93 -1.87
C LEU A 965 14.63 -21.60 -3.36
N ILE A 966 15.76 -21.54 -4.06
CA ILE A 966 15.83 -21.19 -5.48
C ILE A 966 15.68 -22.45 -6.34
N ARG A 967 14.52 -22.61 -6.96
CA ARG A 967 14.28 -23.63 -7.99
C ARG A 967 13.14 -23.21 -8.92
N HIS A 968 13.43 -23.18 -10.22
CA HIS A 968 12.44 -22.90 -11.26
C HIS A 968 11.56 -24.15 -11.53
N LEU A 969 10.24 -24.03 -11.36
CA LEU A 969 9.25 -25.11 -11.50
C LEU A 969 8.19 -24.77 -12.58
N PRO A 970 8.51 -24.94 -13.88
CA PRO A 970 7.57 -24.64 -14.95
C PRO A 970 6.45 -25.69 -15.05
N VAL A 971 5.21 -25.27 -15.27
CA VAL A 971 4.04 -26.17 -15.37
C VAL A 971 3.18 -25.82 -16.57
N ASP A 972 2.43 -26.79 -17.10
CA ASP A 972 1.61 -26.58 -18.31
C ASP A 972 0.32 -25.81 -18.00
N LEU A 973 -0.28 -25.99 -16.81
CA LEU A 973 -1.41 -25.20 -16.36
C LEU A 973 -1.26 -24.87 -14.87
N ARG A 974 -1.38 -23.59 -14.54
CA ARG A 974 -1.45 -23.04 -13.18
C ARG A 974 -2.68 -22.15 -13.08
N ILE A 975 -3.49 -22.34 -12.06
CA ILE A 975 -4.65 -21.50 -11.76
C ILE A 975 -4.50 -21.00 -10.33
N VAL A 976 -4.64 -19.70 -10.14
CA VAL A 976 -4.59 -19.07 -8.81
C VAL A 976 -5.84 -18.22 -8.63
N ILE A 977 -6.61 -18.47 -7.57
CA ILE A 977 -7.77 -17.65 -7.21
C ILE A 977 -7.47 -16.87 -5.93
N VAL A 978 -7.87 -15.60 -5.92
CA VAL A 978 -7.85 -14.71 -4.75
C VAL A 978 -9.17 -13.95 -4.68
N TRP A 979 -9.50 -13.35 -3.53
CA TRP A 979 -10.74 -12.59 -3.35
C TRP A 979 -10.56 -11.32 -2.50
N ASP A 980 -11.56 -10.43 -2.54
CA ASP A 980 -11.52 -9.10 -1.92
C ASP A 980 -11.99 -9.06 -0.44
N THR A 981 -12.79 -10.03 0.00
CA THR A 981 -13.40 -10.09 1.35
C THR A 981 -12.60 -10.89 2.36
N ASN A 982 -12.52 -10.41 3.60
CA ASN A 982 -11.91 -11.17 4.71
C ASN A 982 -12.92 -12.15 5.33
N ASP A 983 -12.41 -13.14 6.06
CA ASP A 983 -13.22 -14.13 6.79
C ASP A 983 -14.27 -14.82 5.88
N THR A 984 -13.92 -14.97 4.59
CA THR A 984 -14.70 -15.64 3.55
C THR A 984 -14.01 -16.94 3.13
N ASP A 985 -14.82 -17.92 2.80
CA ASP A 985 -14.41 -19.23 2.29
C ASP A 985 -14.81 -19.35 0.79
N VAL A 986 -13.79 -19.44 -0.07
CA VAL A 986 -13.92 -19.65 -1.51
C VAL A 986 -13.04 -20.82 -1.94
N ASP A 987 -13.68 -21.92 -2.33
CA ASP A 987 -12.96 -23.10 -2.81
C ASP A 987 -12.74 -23.06 -4.32
N LEU A 988 -11.52 -23.37 -4.75
CA LEU A 988 -11.14 -23.67 -6.12
C LEU A 988 -11.43 -25.13 -6.46
N HIS A 989 -12.23 -25.33 -7.50
CA HIS A 989 -12.53 -26.64 -8.05
C HIS A 989 -12.05 -26.71 -9.51
N VAL A 990 -11.26 -27.72 -9.85
CA VAL A 990 -10.83 -27.97 -11.23
C VAL A 990 -11.25 -29.36 -11.65
N ILE A 991 -12.14 -29.45 -12.62
CA ILE A 991 -12.53 -30.71 -13.24
C ILE A 991 -11.62 -30.97 -14.42
N GLU A 992 -10.89 -32.07 -14.33
CA GLU A 992 -9.91 -32.49 -15.32
C GLU A 992 -10.57 -33.21 -16.51
N PRO A 993 -9.87 -33.36 -17.65
CA PRO A 993 -10.38 -34.09 -18.81
C PRO A 993 -10.78 -35.55 -18.53
N THR A 994 -10.16 -36.16 -17.51
CA THR A 994 -10.51 -37.52 -17.03
C THR A 994 -11.92 -37.55 -16.44
N GLY A 995 -12.46 -36.42 -15.98
CA GLY A 995 -13.67 -36.30 -15.18
C GLY A 995 -13.41 -36.36 -13.67
N GLU A 996 -12.14 -36.46 -13.26
CA GLU A 996 -11.73 -36.33 -11.86
C GLU A 996 -11.78 -34.85 -11.45
N GLU A 997 -12.26 -34.57 -10.23
CA GLU A 997 -12.37 -33.22 -9.69
C GLU A 997 -11.29 -33.01 -8.62
N CYS A 998 -10.43 -32.01 -8.84
CA CYS A 998 -9.39 -31.59 -7.90
C CYS A 998 -9.89 -30.41 -7.06
N TYR A 999 -9.88 -30.56 -5.74
CA TYR A 999 -10.32 -29.56 -4.76
C TYR A 999 -9.72 -29.86 -3.38
N TYR A 1000 -9.93 -29.00 -2.38
CA TYR A 1000 -9.21 -29.06 -1.09
C TYR A 1000 -9.24 -30.42 -0.35
N SER A 1001 -10.30 -31.23 -0.52
CA SER A 1001 -10.39 -32.56 0.10
C SER A 1001 -9.83 -33.69 -0.78
N HIS A 1002 -9.70 -33.45 -2.09
CA HIS A 1002 -9.07 -34.35 -3.07
C HIS A 1002 -7.91 -33.67 -3.78
N ARG A 1003 -6.81 -33.48 -3.03
CA ARG A 1003 -5.73 -32.56 -3.42
C ARG A 1003 -4.74 -33.07 -4.45
N ASN A 1004 -4.74 -34.36 -4.74
CA ASN A 1004 -3.84 -34.96 -5.73
C ASN A 1004 -4.65 -35.90 -6.61
N THR A 1005 -4.59 -35.68 -7.93
CA THR A 1005 -5.36 -36.48 -8.90
C THR A 1005 -4.52 -37.57 -9.55
N ALA A 1006 -5.18 -38.49 -10.25
CA ALA A 1006 -4.51 -39.60 -10.93
C ALA A 1006 -3.56 -39.14 -12.04
N ILE A 1007 -3.84 -38.00 -12.69
CA ILE A 1007 -2.95 -37.42 -13.73
C ILE A 1007 -1.81 -36.57 -13.14
N GLY A 1008 -1.73 -36.50 -11.81
CA GLY A 1008 -0.66 -35.88 -11.04
C GLY A 1008 -0.78 -34.37 -10.88
N SER A 1009 -2.00 -33.85 -10.94
CA SER A 1009 -2.27 -32.47 -10.52
C SER A 1009 -2.22 -32.36 -9.01
N MET A 1010 -2.08 -31.14 -8.53
CA MET A 1010 -2.11 -30.81 -7.11
C MET A 1010 -2.82 -29.48 -6.89
N ILE A 1011 -3.54 -29.38 -5.78
CA ILE A 1011 -4.12 -28.13 -5.29
C ILE A 1011 -3.54 -27.77 -3.91
N SER A 1012 -3.50 -26.48 -3.58
CA SER A 1012 -3.08 -25.97 -2.26
C SER A 1012 -3.98 -26.49 -1.13
N HIS A 1013 -3.59 -26.21 0.12
CA HIS A 1013 -4.50 -26.40 1.24
C HIS A 1013 -5.67 -25.39 1.16
N ASP A 1014 -6.75 -25.77 1.84
CA ASP A 1014 -7.97 -24.98 2.01
C ASP A 1014 -7.68 -23.68 2.78
N PHE A 1015 -8.13 -22.56 2.23
CA PHE A 1015 -8.14 -21.28 2.93
C PHE A 1015 -9.56 -20.97 3.45
N THR A 1016 -9.91 -21.53 4.61
CA THR A 1016 -11.23 -21.36 5.22
C THR A 1016 -11.54 -19.95 5.74
N THR A 1017 -10.52 -19.08 5.79
CA THR A 1017 -10.59 -17.68 6.27
C THR A 1017 -9.47 -16.89 5.60
N GLY A 1018 -9.64 -15.60 5.32
CA GLY A 1018 -8.61 -14.76 4.67
C GLY A 1018 -9.03 -14.33 3.27
N TYR A 1019 -8.07 -14.23 2.33
CA TYR A 1019 -8.25 -13.73 0.95
C TYR A 1019 -7.79 -14.74 -0.13
N GLY A 1020 -7.46 -15.97 0.28
CA GLY A 1020 -6.68 -16.92 -0.52
C GLY A 1020 -5.17 -16.66 -0.38
N PRO A 1021 -4.32 -17.08 -1.34
CA PRO A 1021 -4.67 -17.70 -2.63
C PRO A 1021 -4.88 -19.22 -2.57
N GLU A 1022 -5.85 -19.73 -3.32
CA GLU A 1022 -5.86 -21.15 -3.69
C GLU A 1022 -5.21 -21.38 -5.05
N GLU A 1023 -4.36 -22.41 -5.13
CA GLU A 1023 -3.52 -22.68 -6.29
C GLU A 1023 -3.70 -24.12 -6.78
N TYR A 1024 -4.03 -24.27 -8.06
CA TYR A 1024 -4.00 -25.55 -8.79
C TYR A 1024 -2.80 -25.59 -9.74
N LEU A 1025 -2.10 -26.73 -9.77
CA LEU A 1025 -0.95 -26.98 -10.64
C LEU A 1025 -1.05 -28.35 -11.32
N ILE A 1026 -0.70 -28.39 -12.61
CA ILE A 1026 -0.42 -29.63 -13.32
C ILE A 1026 0.86 -29.48 -14.15
N ARG A 1027 1.87 -30.28 -13.82
CA ARG A 1027 3.18 -30.22 -14.50
C ARG A 1027 3.07 -30.51 -15.99
N LYS A 1028 2.31 -31.55 -16.35
CA LYS A 1028 2.12 -31.99 -17.74
C LYS A 1028 0.65 -32.17 -18.03
N ALA A 1029 0.04 -31.23 -18.73
CA ALA A 1029 -1.39 -31.25 -18.99
C ALA A 1029 -1.77 -32.42 -19.92
N VAL A 1030 -2.79 -33.17 -19.51
CA VAL A 1030 -3.45 -34.16 -20.36
C VAL A 1030 -4.42 -33.44 -21.31
N LYS A 1031 -4.60 -33.99 -22.51
CA LYS A 1031 -5.48 -33.46 -23.54
C LYS A 1031 -6.94 -33.39 -23.07
N GLY A 1032 -7.66 -32.38 -23.56
CA GLY A 1032 -9.06 -32.14 -23.30
C GLY A 1032 -9.31 -30.86 -22.50
N THR A 1033 -10.54 -30.73 -22.00
CA THR A 1033 -11.02 -29.51 -21.35
C THR A 1033 -10.86 -29.59 -19.83
N TYR A 1034 -10.20 -28.60 -19.25
CA TYR A 1034 -10.19 -28.35 -17.81
C TYR A 1034 -11.28 -27.32 -17.51
N THR A 1035 -12.24 -27.66 -16.65
CA THR A 1035 -13.29 -26.73 -16.22
C THR A 1035 -12.95 -26.19 -14.85
N VAL A 1036 -12.79 -24.88 -14.75
CA VAL A 1036 -12.46 -24.17 -13.50
C VAL A 1036 -13.74 -23.64 -12.89
N ARG A 1037 -13.96 -23.92 -11.61
CA ARG A 1037 -15.12 -23.46 -10.84
C ARG A 1037 -14.69 -22.87 -9.51
N ALA A 1038 -15.50 -21.95 -9.01
CA ALA A 1038 -15.37 -21.41 -7.66
C ALA A 1038 -16.63 -21.74 -6.85
N LYS A 1039 -16.47 -22.21 -5.61
CA LYS A 1039 -17.56 -22.44 -4.67
C LYS A 1039 -17.57 -21.37 -3.59
N TYR A 1040 -18.72 -20.74 -3.35
CA TYR A 1040 -18.85 -19.69 -2.35
C TYR A 1040 -19.59 -20.15 -1.10
N PHE A 1041 -18.90 -20.29 0.04
CA PHE A 1041 -19.51 -20.64 1.31
C PHE A 1041 -19.74 -19.40 2.18
N ALA A 1042 -20.72 -18.57 1.78
CA ALA A 1042 -21.40 -17.53 2.56
C ALA A 1042 -20.59 -16.70 3.58
N ASN A 1043 -20.63 -15.38 3.41
CA ASN A 1043 -20.03 -14.42 4.33
C ASN A 1043 -20.74 -14.41 5.72
N HIS A 1044 -19.97 -14.49 6.81
CA HIS A 1044 -20.49 -14.24 8.17
C HIS A 1044 -20.52 -12.74 8.52
N GLN A 1045 -20.07 -11.86 7.61
CA GLN A 1045 -20.10 -10.40 7.74
C GLN A 1045 -21.01 -9.77 6.67
N GLN A 1046 -21.79 -8.76 7.06
CA GLN A 1046 -22.44 -7.85 6.09
C GLN A 1046 -21.37 -6.95 5.49
N SER A 1047 -20.84 -7.31 4.30
CA SER A 1047 -19.88 -6.50 3.56
C SER A 1047 -20.56 -5.27 2.92
N LEU A 1048 -19.84 -4.14 2.88
CA LEU A 1048 -20.25 -2.89 2.24
C LEU A 1048 -20.50 -3.02 0.73
N THR A 1049 -19.83 -3.95 0.04
CA THR A 1049 -20.06 -4.25 -1.38
C THR A 1049 -21.23 -5.21 -1.63
N GLY A 1050 -21.75 -5.84 -0.57
CA GLY A 1050 -22.74 -6.93 -0.63
C GLY A 1050 -22.17 -8.28 -1.11
N ALA A 1051 -21.46 -8.28 -2.24
CA ALA A 1051 -20.94 -9.47 -2.93
C ALA A 1051 -19.40 -9.53 -2.93
N THR A 1052 -18.85 -10.73 -2.69
CA THR A 1052 -17.41 -11.03 -2.78
C THR A 1052 -16.97 -11.04 -4.24
N THR A 1053 -15.88 -10.37 -4.56
CA THR A 1053 -15.24 -10.38 -5.87
C THR A 1053 -14.03 -11.30 -5.86
N ILE A 1054 -14.00 -12.29 -6.74
CA ILE A 1054 -12.84 -13.15 -6.99
C ILE A 1054 -12.04 -12.61 -8.17
N MET A 1055 -10.72 -12.76 -8.11
CA MET A 1055 -9.79 -12.60 -9.23
C MET A 1055 -9.09 -13.94 -9.46
N VAL A 1056 -9.15 -14.42 -10.70
CA VAL A 1056 -8.57 -15.72 -11.10
C VAL A 1056 -7.48 -15.47 -12.13
N HIS A 1057 -6.25 -15.86 -11.81
CA HIS A 1057 -5.13 -15.89 -12.73
C HIS A 1057 -5.02 -17.28 -13.35
N ILE A 1058 -5.05 -17.34 -14.68
CA ILE A 1058 -4.97 -18.58 -15.45
C ILE A 1058 -3.70 -18.51 -16.29
N TYR A 1059 -2.76 -19.40 -16.01
CA TYR A 1059 -1.51 -19.48 -16.74
C TYR A 1059 -1.44 -20.79 -17.52
N LYS A 1060 -1.28 -20.71 -18.85
CA LYS A 1060 -0.82 -21.85 -19.67
C LYS A 1060 0.69 -21.74 -19.86
N TYR A 1061 1.39 -22.86 -19.73
CA TYR A 1061 2.86 -22.94 -19.82
C TYR A 1061 3.55 -21.97 -18.85
N TYR A 1062 3.06 -21.90 -17.62
CA TYR A 1062 3.64 -21.07 -16.57
C TYR A 1062 5.13 -21.37 -16.39
N GLY A 1063 5.94 -20.31 -16.33
CA GLY A 1063 7.38 -20.44 -16.21
C GLY A 1063 8.11 -20.75 -17.52
N GLN A 1064 7.43 -20.79 -18.66
CA GLN A 1064 8.03 -21.10 -19.97
C GLN A 1064 8.06 -19.86 -20.87
N SER A 1065 8.91 -19.86 -21.91
CA SER A 1065 9.02 -18.73 -22.85
C SER A 1065 7.74 -18.46 -23.66
N ASN A 1066 6.83 -19.43 -23.73
CA ASN A 1066 5.53 -19.36 -24.38
C ASN A 1066 4.37 -19.25 -23.37
N GLN A 1067 4.64 -18.76 -22.15
CA GLN A 1067 3.62 -18.54 -21.13
C GLN A 1067 2.48 -17.67 -21.67
N GLN A 1068 1.25 -18.09 -21.40
CA GLN A 1068 0.05 -17.31 -21.66
C GLN A 1068 -0.64 -17.04 -20.32
N LYS A 1069 -1.00 -15.79 -20.05
CA LYS A 1069 -1.70 -15.37 -18.83
C LYS A 1069 -3.03 -14.75 -19.21
N GLU A 1070 -4.10 -15.21 -18.59
CA GLU A 1070 -5.42 -14.59 -18.61
C GLU A 1070 -5.84 -14.25 -17.17
N ILE A 1071 -6.53 -13.13 -16.99
CA ILE A 1071 -7.04 -12.66 -15.70
C ILE A 1071 -8.53 -12.43 -15.82
N VAL A 1072 -9.30 -12.93 -14.86
CA VAL A 1072 -10.76 -12.78 -14.84
C VAL A 1072 -11.18 -12.31 -13.46
N THR A 1073 -12.07 -11.31 -13.41
CA THR A 1073 -12.75 -10.91 -12.18
C THR A 1073 -14.24 -11.28 -12.24
N LEU A 1074 -14.77 -11.91 -11.19
CA LEU A 1074 -16.18 -12.31 -11.08
C LEU A 1074 -16.72 -11.95 -9.71
N ARG A 1075 -18.00 -11.57 -9.63
CA ARG A 1075 -18.68 -11.29 -8.36
C ARG A 1075 -19.56 -12.47 -7.96
N LEU A 1076 -19.49 -12.85 -6.69
CA LEU A 1076 -20.20 -13.96 -6.07
C LEU A 1076 -21.37 -13.38 -5.26
N SER A 1077 -22.60 -13.53 -5.77
CA SER A 1077 -23.78 -12.85 -5.23
C SER A 1077 -24.72 -13.75 -4.42
N SER A 1078 -24.69 -15.09 -4.58
CA SER A 1078 -25.60 -16.01 -3.89
C SER A 1078 -24.87 -17.09 -3.07
N ASN A 1079 -25.36 -17.33 -1.84
CA ASN A 1079 -24.75 -18.27 -0.89
C ASN A 1079 -24.79 -19.72 -1.42
N GLN A 1080 -23.69 -20.46 -1.29
CA GLN A 1080 -23.52 -21.85 -1.73
C GLN A 1080 -23.58 -22.08 -3.24
N GLU A 1081 -23.41 -21.02 -4.03
CA GLU A 1081 -23.35 -21.14 -5.50
C GLU A 1081 -22.02 -21.72 -5.97
N MET A 1082 -22.09 -22.66 -6.91
CA MET A 1082 -20.96 -23.11 -7.71
C MET A 1082 -21.00 -22.34 -9.02
N ILE A 1083 -19.95 -21.57 -9.31
CA ILE A 1083 -19.86 -20.74 -10.52
C ILE A 1083 -18.75 -21.29 -11.42
N ASP A 1084 -19.09 -21.57 -12.68
CA ASP A 1084 -18.10 -21.88 -13.71
C ASP A 1084 -17.33 -20.57 -14.03
N VAL A 1085 -16.00 -20.60 -13.91
CA VAL A 1085 -15.16 -19.41 -14.16
C VAL A 1085 -14.71 -19.40 -15.62
N CYS A 1086 -14.09 -20.49 -16.05
CA CYS A 1086 -13.57 -20.64 -17.41
C CYS A 1086 -13.36 -22.10 -17.79
N LYS A 1087 -13.19 -22.33 -19.10
CA LYS A 1087 -12.73 -23.59 -19.66
C LYS A 1087 -11.40 -23.41 -20.38
N VAL A 1088 -10.42 -24.25 -20.04
CA VAL A 1088 -9.09 -24.27 -20.66
C VAL A 1088 -8.95 -25.53 -21.50
N GLU A 1089 -8.70 -25.37 -22.79
CA GLU A 1089 -8.56 -26.49 -23.72
C GLU A 1089 -7.09 -26.77 -24.07
N PHE A 1090 -6.73 -28.04 -24.04
CA PHE A 1090 -5.48 -28.59 -24.56
C PHE A 1090 -5.80 -29.56 -25.70
N ASP A 1091 -5.71 -29.05 -26.93
CA ASP A 1091 -5.95 -29.83 -28.16
C ASP A 1091 -4.69 -30.59 -28.62
N ASP A 1092 -4.88 -31.50 -29.57
CA ASP A 1092 -3.78 -32.23 -30.21
C ASP A 1092 -2.70 -31.28 -30.73
N ASP A 1093 -1.43 -31.61 -30.44
CA ASP A 1093 -0.29 -31.08 -31.18
C ASP A 1093 -0.59 -31.07 -32.68
N ILE A 1094 -0.30 -29.93 -33.29
CA ILE A 1094 -0.05 -29.78 -34.72
C ILE A 1094 0.94 -30.90 -35.13
N LYS A 1095 0.40 -32.02 -35.62
CA LYS A 1095 1.13 -32.90 -36.51
C LYS A 1095 1.42 -32.06 -37.74
N GLN A 1096 2.62 -31.51 -37.84
CA GLN A 1096 3.17 -31.08 -39.11
C GLN A 1096 3.16 -32.28 -40.07
N LYS A 1097 2.14 -32.36 -40.93
CA LYS A 1097 2.25 -32.97 -42.24
C LYS A 1097 3.02 -31.98 -43.12
N SER A 1098 4.34 -32.14 -43.18
CA SER A 1098 5.07 -31.98 -44.44
C SER A 1098 5.46 -33.37 -44.94
N LYS A 1099 4.45 -34.20 -45.26
CA LYS A 1099 4.66 -35.28 -46.24
C LYS A 1099 4.55 -34.66 -47.62
N ASN A 1100 5.66 -34.15 -48.13
CA ASN A 1100 5.96 -34.42 -49.54
C ASN A 1100 6.72 -35.74 -49.57
N LYS A 1101 6.02 -36.72 -50.13
CA LYS A 1101 6.49 -38.07 -50.40
C LYS A 1101 7.20 -38.00 -51.75
N THR A 1102 8.52 -38.03 -51.74
CA THR A 1102 9.27 -38.67 -52.82
C THR A 1102 9.99 -39.85 -52.20
N THR A 1103 9.59 -41.03 -52.63
CA THR A 1103 10.14 -42.33 -52.26
C THR A 1103 11.52 -42.49 -52.87
N TYR A 1104 12.45 -42.94 -52.03
CA TYR A 1104 13.61 -43.79 -52.30
C TYR A 1104 14.50 -43.45 -53.52
N ASP A 1105 15.75 -43.10 -53.24
CA ASP A 1105 16.79 -44.11 -53.51
C ASP A 1105 18.02 -43.97 -52.61
N GLN A 1106 18.75 -45.07 -52.57
CA GLN A 1106 19.76 -45.56 -51.64
C GLN A 1106 21.05 -44.71 -51.46
N ASP A 1107 21.71 -44.98 -50.33
CA ASP A 1107 23.16 -44.97 -50.13
C ASP A 1107 23.97 -43.71 -50.52
N SER A 1108 24.16 -42.80 -49.56
CA SER A 1108 25.49 -42.26 -49.19
C SER A 1108 25.37 -41.15 -48.14
N ASN A 1109 25.76 -41.46 -46.89
CA ASN A 1109 26.41 -40.59 -45.90
C ASN A 1109 26.14 -41.12 -44.48
N MET A 1110 26.62 -42.34 -44.19
CA MET A 1110 26.82 -42.71 -42.78
C MET A 1110 27.93 -41.80 -42.23
N THR A 1111 27.65 -41.02 -41.19
CA THR A 1111 28.70 -40.29 -40.45
C THR A 1111 29.71 -41.31 -39.94
N ILE A 1112 30.97 -41.17 -40.37
CA ILE A 1112 32.07 -42.05 -39.94
C ILE A 1112 32.95 -41.25 -38.97
N HIS A 1113 32.91 -41.62 -37.70
CA HIS A 1113 33.84 -41.10 -36.71
C HIS A 1113 35.20 -41.79 -36.87
N SER A 1114 36.00 -41.26 -37.80
CA SER A 1114 37.33 -41.78 -38.12
C SER A 1114 38.30 -41.63 -36.93
N ASN A 1115 39.12 -42.66 -36.69
CA ASN A 1115 40.10 -42.73 -35.58
C ASN A 1115 39.54 -42.90 -34.14
N VAL A 1116 38.28 -43.30 -34.00
CA VAL A 1116 37.69 -43.73 -32.73
C VAL A 1116 37.44 -45.24 -32.79
N ILE A 1117 37.82 -45.97 -31.74
CA ILE A 1117 37.61 -47.42 -31.65
C ILE A 1117 36.45 -47.66 -30.69
N CYS A 1118 35.47 -48.47 -31.10
CA CYS A 1118 34.41 -48.90 -30.19
C CYS A 1118 34.96 -49.93 -29.20
N ASN A 1119 34.96 -49.62 -27.90
CA ASN A 1119 35.42 -50.52 -26.83
C ASN A 1119 34.62 -51.85 -26.76
N GLY A 1120 33.37 -51.86 -27.19
CA GLY A 1120 32.52 -53.06 -27.15
C GLY A 1120 32.73 -54.06 -28.30
N CYS A 1121 33.23 -53.64 -29.46
CA CYS A 1121 33.42 -54.51 -30.63
C CYS A 1121 34.77 -54.33 -31.34
N ASN A 1122 35.65 -53.47 -30.80
CA ASN A 1122 36.95 -53.09 -31.34
C ASN A 1122 36.96 -52.62 -32.80
N MET A 1123 35.81 -52.20 -33.33
CA MET A 1123 35.74 -51.64 -34.68
C MET A 1123 36.51 -50.33 -34.74
N SER A 1124 37.51 -50.28 -35.63
CA SER A 1124 38.28 -49.07 -35.92
C SER A 1124 37.49 -48.15 -36.84
N SER A 1125 37.08 -47.00 -36.31
CA SER A 1125 36.14 -46.03 -36.90
C SER A 1125 34.67 -46.44 -36.76
N ILE A 1126 33.96 -45.72 -35.91
CA ILE A 1126 32.54 -45.97 -35.63
C ILE A 1126 31.71 -45.39 -36.78
N LYS A 1127 30.90 -46.25 -37.42
CA LYS A 1127 29.94 -45.86 -38.47
C LYS A 1127 28.55 -45.70 -37.83
N GLY A 1128 27.94 -44.52 -37.98
CA GLY A 1128 26.70 -44.13 -37.30
C GLY A 1128 26.95 -43.49 -35.93
N ASP A 1129 25.92 -43.39 -35.09
CA ASP A 1129 25.98 -42.66 -33.82
C ASP A 1129 27.08 -43.19 -32.88
N ARG A 1130 27.92 -42.28 -32.37
CA ARG A 1130 28.96 -42.57 -31.38
C ARG A 1130 28.45 -42.27 -29.96
N TYR A 1131 28.65 -43.19 -29.02
CA TYR A 1131 28.28 -43.04 -27.62
C TYR A 1131 29.53 -42.96 -26.74
N ARG A 1132 29.85 -41.79 -26.20
CA ARG A 1132 31.03 -41.56 -25.35
C ARG A 1132 30.66 -41.54 -23.87
N CYS A 1133 31.42 -42.21 -23.01
CA CYS A 1133 31.20 -42.17 -21.57
C CYS A 1133 31.55 -40.80 -20.96
N LEU A 1134 30.67 -40.24 -20.12
CA LEU A 1134 30.90 -38.97 -19.42
C LEU A 1134 31.84 -39.12 -18.22
N PHE A 1135 31.96 -40.32 -17.64
CA PHE A 1135 32.78 -40.57 -16.45
C PHE A 1135 34.11 -41.25 -16.77
N CYS A 1136 34.14 -42.17 -17.74
CA CYS A 1136 35.38 -42.83 -18.15
C CYS A 1136 36.12 -42.00 -19.24
N PRO A 1137 37.43 -41.75 -19.10
CA PRO A 1137 38.17 -40.86 -20.02
C PRO A 1137 38.17 -41.33 -21.49
N ASP A 1138 38.14 -42.66 -21.71
CA ASP A 1138 38.57 -43.33 -22.93
C ASP A 1138 37.63 -44.43 -23.42
N ILE A 1139 36.33 -44.29 -23.17
CA ILE A 1139 35.36 -45.33 -23.47
C ILE A 1139 34.30 -44.81 -24.43
N ASP A 1140 34.28 -45.41 -25.62
CA ASP A 1140 33.40 -45.10 -26.74
C ASP A 1140 32.71 -46.37 -27.24
N PHE A 1141 31.43 -46.27 -27.55
CA PHE A 1141 30.63 -47.37 -28.06
C PHE A 1141 29.93 -46.96 -29.37
N CYS A 1142 29.85 -47.88 -30.33
CA CYS A 1142 29.01 -47.67 -31.50
C CYS A 1142 27.53 -47.91 -31.15
N GLN A 1143 26.65 -47.36 -31.98
CA GLN A 1143 25.21 -47.52 -31.87
C GLN A 1143 24.75 -48.98 -31.67
N SER A 1144 25.35 -49.93 -32.37
CA SER A 1144 25.01 -51.35 -32.25
C SER A 1144 25.47 -51.97 -30.92
N CYS A 1145 26.64 -51.59 -30.40
CA CYS A 1145 27.11 -52.05 -29.09
C CYS A 1145 26.28 -51.45 -27.95
N LYS A 1146 25.82 -50.21 -28.09
CA LYS A 1146 24.89 -49.59 -27.13
C LYS A 1146 23.53 -50.28 -27.14
N SER A 1147 22.97 -50.57 -28.31
CA SER A 1147 21.63 -51.18 -28.41
C SER A 1147 21.61 -52.65 -27.98
N THR A 1148 22.72 -53.37 -28.12
CA THR A 1148 22.86 -54.78 -27.71
C THR A 1148 23.44 -54.97 -26.30
N SER A 1149 23.56 -53.88 -25.51
CA SER A 1149 24.13 -53.88 -24.15
C SER A 1149 25.54 -54.45 -24.04
N ARG A 1150 26.31 -54.48 -25.14
CA ARG A 1150 27.72 -54.90 -25.13
C ARG A 1150 28.66 -53.92 -24.42
N ILE A 1151 28.11 -52.78 -23.95
CA ILE A 1151 28.78 -51.81 -23.07
C ILE A 1151 29.18 -52.39 -21.70
N ASN A 1152 28.65 -53.56 -21.34
CA ASN A 1152 28.90 -54.24 -20.07
C ASN A 1152 30.09 -55.22 -20.10
N TYR A 1153 30.71 -55.46 -21.25
CA TYR A 1153 31.83 -56.42 -21.39
C TYR A 1153 33.22 -55.79 -21.24
N ASP A 1154 33.34 -54.47 -21.10
CA ASP A 1154 34.62 -53.80 -20.82
C ASP A 1154 34.83 -53.71 -19.30
N SER A 1155 35.89 -54.36 -18.78
CA SER A 1155 36.23 -54.38 -17.35
C SER A 1155 36.53 -53.00 -16.77
N ASN A 1156 36.76 -51.98 -17.62
CA ASN A 1156 37.10 -50.62 -17.22
C ASN A 1156 35.91 -49.63 -17.27
N HIS A 1157 34.68 -50.09 -17.55
CA HIS A 1157 33.46 -49.26 -17.58
C HIS A 1157 32.39 -49.78 -16.61
N GLN A 1158 31.84 -48.92 -15.75
CA GLN A 1158 30.70 -49.28 -14.88
C GLN A 1158 29.37 -49.02 -15.60
N TYR A 1159 28.40 -49.93 -15.44
CA TYR A 1159 27.13 -49.92 -16.19
C TYR A 1159 26.22 -48.72 -15.93
N ASN A 1160 26.40 -48.02 -14.81
CA ASN A 1160 25.61 -46.86 -14.39
C ASN A 1160 26.15 -45.52 -14.94
N HIS A 1161 27.28 -45.52 -15.65
CA HIS A 1161 27.83 -44.29 -16.22
C HIS A 1161 26.98 -43.80 -17.41
N PRO A 1162 26.47 -42.55 -17.38
CA PRO A 1162 25.76 -41.98 -18.52
C PRO A 1162 26.67 -41.82 -19.74
N LEU A 1163 26.12 -42.15 -20.90
CA LEU A 1163 26.76 -42.04 -22.21
C LEU A 1163 26.18 -40.85 -22.98
N LEU A 1164 27.05 -40.01 -23.53
CA LEU A 1164 26.70 -38.94 -24.45
C LEU A 1164 26.63 -39.50 -25.88
N CYS A 1165 25.48 -39.36 -26.54
CA CYS A 1165 25.31 -39.67 -27.95
C CYS A 1165 25.78 -38.48 -28.79
N ILE A 1166 26.74 -38.73 -29.68
CA ILE A 1166 27.32 -37.77 -30.61
C ILE A 1166 26.93 -38.26 -32.00
N LYS A 1167 26.05 -37.52 -32.68
CA LYS A 1167 25.51 -37.91 -34.00
C LYS A 1167 26.35 -37.38 -35.16
N ASP A 1168 26.95 -36.20 -34.97
CA ASP A 1168 27.87 -35.54 -35.90
C ASP A 1168 29.18 -35.19 -35.17
N SER A 1169 30.34 -35.21 -35.85
CA SER A 1169 31.62 -34.78 -35.27
C SER A 1169 31.58 -33.34 -34.74
N ASN A 1170 30.64 -32.50 -35.20
CA ASN A 1170 30.53 -31.10 -34.80
C ASN A 1170 29.56 -30.79 -33.63
N GLU A 1171 28.81 -31.76 -33.09
CA GLU A 1171 27.82 -31.56 -32.01
C GLU A 1171 28.39 -31.74 -30.57
N TYR A 1172 29.49 -31.04 -30.24
CA TYR A 1172 30.02 -31.06 -28.86
C TYR A 1172 29.34 -30.02 -27.94
N PRO A 1173 29.06 -30.36 -26.66
CA PRO A 1173 28.37 -29.46 -25.72
C PRO A 1173 29.24 -28.25 -25.34
N LYS A 1174 28.68 -27.03 -25.49
CA LYS A 1174 29.39 -25.76 -25.25
C LYS A 1174 29.35 -25.24 -23.80
N SER A 1175 28.56 -25.83 -22.90
CA SER A 1175 28.43 -25.35 -21.52
C SER A 1175 28.21 -26.48 -20.50
N ILE A 1176 29.30 -27.14 -20.07
CA ILE A 1176 29.32 -27.98 -18.86
C ILE A 1176 30.64 -27.73 -18.13
N TYR A 1177 30.59 -27.51 -16.80
CA TYR A 1177 31.77 -27.49 -15.94
C TYR A 1177 32.47 -28.86 -15.96
N LEU A 1178 33.52 -29.01 -16.76
CA LEU A 1178 34.34 -30.23 -16.82
C LEU A 1178 35.80 -29.93 -16.46
N SER A 1179 36.40 -30.83 -15.68
CA SER A 1179 37.84 -30.90 -15.39
C SER A 1179 38.48 -32.07 -16.15
N ASN A 1180 39.80 -32.08 -16.32
CA ASN A 1180 40.49 -33.22 -16.93
C ASN A 1180 40.32 -34.45 -16.03
N ARG A 1181 39.74 -35.52 -16.57
CA ARG A 1181 39.35 -36.71 -15.80
C ARG A 1181 40.54 -37.64 -15.53
N SER A 1182 41.52 -37.66 -16.44
CA SER A 1182 42.75 -38.43 -16.25
C SER A 1182 43.81 -37.67 -15.43
N LYS A 1183 44.58 -38.39 -14.60
CA LYS A 1183 45.68 -37.86 -13.78
C LYS A 1183 47.05 -37.89 -14.47
N ILE A 1184 47.13 -38.30 -15.75
CA ILE A 1184 48.39 -38.42 -16.49
C ILE A 1184 49.04 -37.03 -16.66
N ASN A 1185 50.35 -36.90 -16.44
CA ASN A 1185 51.03 -35.60 -16.48
C ASN A 1185 52.07 -35.53 -17.61
N HIS A 1186 51.88 -34.62 -18.57
CA HIS A 1186 52.82 -34.35 -19.67
C HIS A 1186 53.67 -33.11 -19.39
N LYS A 1187 54.67 -33.26 -18.50
CA LYS A 1187 55.50 -32.19 -17.88
C LYS A 1187 55.99 -31.06 -18.80
N ASN A 1188 56.34 -31.36 -20.06
CA ASN A 1188 56.93 -30.39 -21.00
C ASN A 1188 56.00 -29.95 -22.14
N LYS A 1189 54.69 -30.21 -22.04
CA LYS A 1189 53.73 -29.88 -23.11
C LYS A 1189 52.62 -28.98 -22.57
N GLN A 1190 52.29 -27.94 -23.34
CA GLN A 1190 51.25 -26.95 -23.04
C GLN A 1190 50.05 -27.16 -23.96
N CYS A 1191 48.84 -27.02 -23.43
CA CYS A 1191 47.64 -26.97 -24.24
C CYS A 1191 47.58 -25.64 -24.98
N ASN A 1192 47.44 -25.66 -26.29
CA ASN A 1192 47.49 -24.45 -27.11
C ASN A 1192 46.24 -23.56 -27.00
N LEU A 1193 45.11 -24.08 -26.51
CA LEU A 1193 43.87 -23.29 -26.37
C LEU A 1193 43.70 -22.69 -24.98
N CYS A 1194 43.71 -23.52 -23.93
CA CYS A 1194 43.59 -23.03 -22.55
C CYS A 1194 44.92 -22.71 -21.88
N PHE A 1195 46.04 -22.77 -22.62
CA PHE A 1195 47.40 -22.47 -22.15
C PHE A 1195 47.90 -23.28 -20.93
N MET A 1196 47.20 -24.35 -20.53
CA MET A 1196 47.59 -25.21 -19.39
C MET A 1196 48.93 -25.94 -19.65
N LYS A 1197 49.91 -25.78 -18.76
CA LYS A 1197 51.22 -26.48 -18.77
C LYS A 1197 51.62 -26.91 -17.35
N PRO A 1198 51.99 -28.18 -17.11
CA PRO A 1198 51.91 -29.28 -18.07
C PRO A 1198 50.47 -29.68 -18.38
N ILE A 1199 50.23 -30.29 -19.54
CA ILE A 1199 48.93 -30.91 -19.81
C ILE A 1199 48.74 -32.05 -18.81
N ILE A 1200 47.75 -31.89 -17.92
CA ILE A 1200 47.27 -32.90 -16.99
C ILE A 1200 46.03 -33.54 -17.61
N GLY A 1201 46.02 -34.87 -17.72
CA GLY A 1201 45.06 -35.66 -18.47
C GLY A 1201 45.62 -36.14 -19.81
N ILE A 1202 44.76 -36.75 -20.61
CA ILE A 1202 45.17 -37.33 -21.89
C ILE A 1202 45.52 -36.22 -22.88
N ARG A 1203 46.68 -36.35 -23.51
CA ARG A 1203 47.15 -35.37 -24.50
C ARG A 1203 46.72 -35.78 -25.91
N TYR A 1204 46.05 -34.86 -26.60
CA TYR A 1204 45.68 -35.02 -28.01
C TYR A 1204 46.60 -34.16 -28.86
N LYS A 1205 47.43 -34.80 -29.71
CA LYS A 1205 48.26 -34.10 -30.69
C LYS A 1205 47.52 -34.08 -32.03
N CYS A 1206 47.11 -32.91 -32.46
CA CYS A 1206 46.46 -32.70 -33.75
C CYS A 1206 47.48 -32.80 -34.90
N ALA A 1207 47.03 -33.24 -36.07
CA ALA A 1207 47.86 -33.32 -37.28
C ALA A 1207 48.45 -31.95 -37.70
N CYS A 1208 47.75 -30.85 -37.40
CA CYS A 1208 48.24 -29.48 -37.61
C CYS A 1208 49.31 -29.03 -36.59
N GLY A 1209 49.80 -29.93 -35.72
CA GLY A 1209 50.88 -29.69 -34.78
C GLY A 1209 50.46 -29.18 -33.39
N ILE A 1210 49.18 -28.82 -33.22
CA ILE A 1210 48.59 -28.30 -31.97
C ILE A 1210 48.40 -29.41 -30.93
N ASN A 1211 48.64 -29.09 -29.65
CA ASN A 1211 48.39 -29.96 -28.51
C ASN A 1211 47.17 -29.49 -27.73
N LEU A 1212 46.26 -30.41 -27.45
CA LEU A 1212 45.03 -30.18 -26.71
C LEU A 1212 45.03 -31.02 -25.44
N CYS A 1213 44.58 -30.43 -24.33
CA CYS A 1213 44.23 -31.19 -23.12
C CYS A 1213 42.87 -31.88 -23.30
N GLU A 1214 42.59 -32.87 -22.46
CA GLU A 1214 41.37 -33.68 -22.51
C GLU A 1214 40.09 -32.83 -22.50
N LYS A 1215 40.04 -31.79 -21.65
CA LYS A 1215 38.90 -30.85 -21.58
C LYS A 1215 38.69 -30.08 -22.87
N CYS A 1216 39.75 -29.52 -23.44
CA CYS A 1216 39.65 -28.73 -24.66
C CYS A 1216 39.28 -29.58 -25.88
N GLU A 1217 39.74 -30.83 -25.91
CA GLU A 1217 39.28 -31.80 -26.91
C GLU A 1217 37.80 -32.11 -26.74
N PHE A 1218 37.36 -32.37 -25.50
CA PHE A 1218 35.97 -32.71 -25.20
C PHE A 1218 34.98 -31.59 -25.53
N MET A 1219 35.36 -30.33 -25.31
CA MET A 1219 34.50 -29.18 -25.63
C MET A 1219 34.47 -28.82 -27.12
N GLY A 1220 35.22 -29.52 -27.97
CA GLY A 1220 35.28 -29.23 -29.41
C GLY A 1220 35.83 -27.85 -29.76
N LEU A 1221 36.65 -27.25 -28.89
CA LEU A 1221 37.15 -25.87 -29.04
C LEU A 1221 38.19 -25.68 -30.17
N HIS A 1222 38.54 -26.75 -30.87
CA HIS A 1222 39.33 -26.74 -32.10
C HIS A 1222 38.67 -27.67 -33.12
N ASP A 1223 38.91 -27.38 -34.41
CA ASP A 1223 38.32 -28.07 -35.56
C ASP A 1223 38.37 -29.59 -35.39
N THR A 1224 37.17 -30.18 -35.27
CA THR A 1224 36.96 -31.58 -34.90
C THR A 1224 37.26 -32.54 -36.04
N ASP A 1225 37.33 -32.05 -37.29
CA ASP A 1225 37.60 -32.84 -38.48
C ASP A 1225 39.10 -33.13 -38.65
N HIS A 1226 39.97 -32.40 -37.94
CA HIS A 1226 41.40 -32.70 -37.93
C HIS A 1226 41.74 -34.02 -37.22
N ARG A 1227 42.55 -34.85 -37.87
CA ARG A 1227 43.05 -36.10 -37.30
C ARG A 1227 43.91 -35.84 -36.06
N ARG A 1228 43.54 -36.45 -34.93
CA ARG A 1228 44.24 -36.30 -33.64
C ARG A 1228 44.81 -37.64 -33.17
N THR A 1229 46.07 -37.62 -32.75
CA THR A 1229 46.73 -38.76 -32.12
C THR A 1229 46.60 -38.64 -30.61
N LYS A 1230 45.97 -39.64 -30.00
CA LYS A 1230 45.78 -39.73 -28.55
C LYS A 1230 47.02 -40.34 -27.89
N ILE A 1231 47.57 -39.66 -26.89
CA ILE A 1231 48.82 -40.05 -26.23
C ILE A 1231 48.54 -40.25 -24.74
N VAL A 1232 48.50 -41.52 -24.33
CA VAL A 1232 48.11 -41.97 -22.97
C VAL A 1232 49.28 -42.48 -22.11
N LYS A 1233 50.52 -42.38 -22.60
CA LYS A 1233 51.74 -42.64 -21.82
C LYS A 1233 52.75 -41.51 -22.03
N SER A 1234 53.32 -40.98 -20.95
CA SER A 1234 54.48 -40.09 -21.07
C SER A 1234 55.69 -40.94 -21.41
N LYS A 1235 56.25 -40.79 -22.61
CA LYS A 1235 57.69 -40.98 -22.75
C LYS A 1235 58.37 -39.70 -22.31
#